data_AF-A0A895YF01-F1
#
_entry.id   AF-A0A895YF01-F1
#
_cell.length_a   1.000
_cell.length_b   1.000
_cell.length_c   1.000
_cell.angle_alpha   90.00
_cell.angle_beta   90.00
_cell.angle_gamma   90.00
#
_symmetry.space_group_name_H-M   'P 1'
#
loop_
_entity.id
_entity.type
_entity.pdbx_description
1 polymer ?
#
loop_
_entity_poly.entity_id
_entity_poly.type
_entity_poly.pdbx_seq_one_letter_code
_entity_poly.pdbx_strand_id
1 'polypeptide(L)'
;MSDAKVWMDGSLVDWDAASVHVSAHGLHYGIGFFEGVRCFATPSGPAIFRLTDHLQRLVRSAATYLVALPYGVEELAEACRSVVRANGFADCYLRPVVFLGAGESPLAAPYHVAVIGSTHGPLVGAPKEGGVAAKVVSFHRVPSTVIPPAAKATGQYLNSYLAQMEALTCGFDEAILLNTQGEVTDGWAHNLFVVRDGVLMTPPLSAGALAGVVRDTVMVLAGELGVECRVEPLTRTDLYHADECFLTGTAAGVVPVVSVDRRVVGGGVPGAVTERLVERFGDVVSGRSTDHQQWREPVEILPAEPPSSSPDQQLTNYRVALRTAMAGITDEAVARWEATGHTPRQAIVDLANHGAFEARWHHGATGGLRYLTAMAEETSQACGGLALAAMGHSEVFVGSLHWLGETERQRLLLQQALAGEAIGCFGATEAQGGSDLSGLQTTAVRDGGGWRLSGHKKYVSNLGTATHILVLGRTQGSRPRDLSLFLVPTNAPGIRIVGFYDTVGLRSCDVGAIEFEDAPLPGDALLGQEGIGLAYASRLLQFERLSICAQLLTAGRLALQLTSAYARHRVTGGEKLIDKQVVRHRLARAHADLSVATAGLEVLVQRGSREEPFAHEVAGLKLVVSDLVERVTDDCLQIFGARGYTTGFPLQRWWRDVRLARIGGGADEVLTEALAGRLRQPDQHFDSMIERLVAADVPDRPANHGA
;
A
#
# COMPACT_ATOMS: atom_id res chain seq x y z
N MET A 1 -6.63 -5.50 18.58
CA MET A 1 -6.78 -4.39 17.62
C MET A 1 -6.20 -4.75 16.25
N SER A 2 -5.81 -6.01 15.96
CA SER A 2 -5.15 -6.41 14.70
C SER A 2 -5.94 -6.04 13.44
N ASP A 3 -7.27 -6.03 13.54
CA ASP A 3 -8.15 -5.79 12.39
C ASP A 3 -8.59 -4.31 12.27
N ALA A 4 -8.08 -3.43 13.15
CA ALA A 4 -8.41 -2.01 13.11
C ALA A 4 -7.70 -1.31 11.94
N LYS A 5 -8.35 -0.31 11.35
CA LYS A 5 -7.79 0.54 10.30
C LYS A 5 -7.32 1.87 10.88
N VAL A 6 -6.14 2.31 10.47
CA VAL A 6 -5.56 3.62 10.78
C VAL A 6 -5.45 4.38 9.48
N TRP A 7 -5.81 5.66 9.47
CA TRP A 7 -5.49 6.50 8.31
C TRP A 7 -4.07 7.04 8.50
N MET A 8 -3.20 6.90 7.50
CA MET A 8 -1.82 7.39 7.53
C MET A 8 -1.41 7.89 6.15
N ASP A 9 -0.94 9.14 6.09
CA ASP A 9 -0.40 9.81 4.90
C ASP A 9 -1.23 9.61 3.61
N GLY A 10 -2.54 9.83 3.70
CA GLY A 10 -3.44 9.79 2.54
C GLY A 10 -4.20 8.49 2.33
N SER A 11 -3.92 7.44 3.12
CA SER A 11 -4.54 6.11 2.91
C SER A 11 -4.94 5.41 4.21
N LEU A 12 -5.89 4.49 4.13
CA LEU A 12 -6.20 3.58 5.24
C LEU A 12 -5.25 2.38 5.20
N VAL A 13 -4.56 2.15 6.29
CA VAL A 13 -3.65 1.02 6.51
C VAL A 13 -4.14 0.15 7.65
N ASP A 14 -3.69 -1.11 7.69
CA ASP A 14 -3.92 -1.97 8.85
C ASP A 14 -3.19 -1.42 10.08
N TRP A 15 -3.75 -1.67 11.26
CA TRP A 15 -3.20 -1.21 12.55
C TRP A 15 -1.71 -1.54 12.68
N ASP A 16 -1.32 -2.76 12.33
CA ASP A 16 0.07 -3.22 12.44
C ASP A 16 1.00 -2.64 11.35
N ALA A 17 0.43 -2.10 10.26
CA ALA A 17 1.17 -1.45 9.18
C ALA A 17 1.42 0.04 9.44
N ALA A 18 0.69 0.66 10.37
CA ALA A 18 0.87 2.06 10.79
C ALA A 18 2.16 2.24 11.61
N SER A 19 3.31 2.13 10.94
CA SER A 19 4.64 2.13 11.55
C SER A 19 5.45 3.38 11.18
N VAL A 20 6.35 3.78 12.07
CA VAL A 20 7.28 4.90 11.87
C VAL A 20 8.69 4.43 12.18
N HIS A 21 9.67 4.94 11.43
CA HIS A 21 11.06 4.59 11.69
C HIS A 21 11.50 5.12 13.06
N VAL A 22 12.30 4.34 13.79
CA VAL A 22 12.77 4.70 15.13
C VAL A 22 13.60 5.99 15.17
N SER A 23 14.08 6.48 14.03
CA SER A 23 14.81 7.75 13.91
C SER A 23 13.90 8.96 13.65
N ALA A 24 12.58 8.82 13.72
CA ALA A 24 11.66 9.93 13.51
C ALA A 24 11.91 11.05 14.54
N HIS A 25 12.08 12.28 14.07
CA HIS A 25 12.38 13.43 14.93
C HIS A 25 11.25 13.70 15.93
N GLY A 26 10.00 13.39 15.58
CA GLY A 26 8.86 13.46 16.49
C GLY A 26 9.02 12.57 17.73
N LEU A 27 9.68 11.41 17.61
CA LEU A 27 9.93 10.49 18.73
C LEU A 27 11.06 11.00 19.65
N HIS A 28 12.12 11.58 19.07
CA HIS A 28 13.30 12.01 19.83
C HIS A 28 13.18 13.40 20.45
N TYR A 29 12.48 14.31 19.75
CA TYR A 29 12.45 15.74 20.11
C TYR A 29 11.04 16.25 20.42
N GLY A 30 10.00 15.42 20.30
CA GLY A 30 8.62 15.81 20.58
C GLY A 30 8.05 16.82 19.58
N ILE A 31 8.59 16.85 18.35
CA ILE A 31 8.14 17.74 17.28
C ILE A 31 6.92 17.12 16.60
N GLY A 32 5.74 17.54 17.04
CA GLY A 32 4.47 17.09 16.51
C GLY A 32 3.27 17.76 17.19
N PHE A 33 2.09 17.61 16.60
CA PHE A 33 0.83 18.22 17.02
C PHE A 33 -0.26 17.17 17.01
N PHE A 34 -1.28 17.31 17.84
CA PHE A 34 -2.35 16.33 17.85
C PHE A 34 -3.66 16.93 18.31
N GLU A 35 -4.73 16.22 17.98
CA GLU A 35 -6.05 16.46 18.53
C GLU A 35 -6.61 15.23 19.24
N GLY A 36 -7.57 15.49 20.11
CA GLY A 36 -8.45 14.48 20.64
C GLY A 36 -9.85 14.85 20.25
N VAL A 37 -10.54 13.96 19.53
CA VAL A 37 -11.89 14.20 19.01
C VAL A 37 -12.78 13.03 19.41
N ARG A 38 -14.05 13.29 19.72
CA ARG A 38 -15.02 12.24 20.06
C ARG A 38 -16.09 12.13 18.99
N CYS A 39 -16.34 10.89 18.57
CA CYS A 39 -17.50 10.52 17.79
C CYS A 39 -18.52 9.87 18.73
N PHE A 40 -19.75 10.34 18.68
CA PHE A 40 -20.85 9.87 19.51
C PHE A 40 -21.87 9.13 18.64
N ALA A 41 -22.47 8.10 19.22
CA ALA A 41 -23.67 7.50 18.64
C ALA A 41 -24.84 8.48 18.79
N THR A 42 -25.54 8.77 17.69
CA THR A 42 -26.74 9.62 17.70
C THR A 42 -27.92 8.90 17.03
N PRO A 43 -29.17 9.37 17.20
CA PRO A 43 -30.33 8.78 16.53
C PRO A 43 -30.23 8.73 15.00
N SER A 44 -29.42 9.61 14.39
CA SER A 44 -29.23 9.69 12.93
C SER A 44 -27.93 9.00 12.44
N GLY A 45 -27.24 8.26 13.31
CA GLY A 45 -25.94 7.65 13.04
C GLY A 45 -24.78 8.29 13.80
N PRO A 46 -23.54 7.81 13.62
CA PRO A 46 -22.36 8.37 14.26
C PRO A 46 -22.11 9.80 13.80
N ALA A 47 -21.85 10.70 14.75
CA ALA A 47 -21.49 12.08 14.47
C ALA A 47 -20.25 12.48 15.28
N ILE A 48 -19.34 13.23 14.64
CA ILE A 48 -18.10 13.69 15.26
C ILE A 48 -18.33 15.08 15.86
N PHE A 49 -18.08 15.22 17.15
CA PHE A 49 -18.31 16.45 17.88
C PHE A 49 -17.29 17.52 17.50
N ARG A 50 -17.78 18.63 16.92
CA ARG A 50 -17.03 19.84 16.54
C ARG A 50 -15.71 19.52 15.81
N LEU A 51 -15.73 18.57 14.87
CA LEU A 51 -14.54 18.08 14.17
C LEU A 51 -13.75 19.20 13.51
N THR A 52 -14.44 20.09 12.79
CA THR A 52 -13.85 21.24 12.10
C THR A 52 -13.13 22.17 13.10
N ASP A 53 -13.74 22.45 14.25
CA ASP A 53 -13.12 23.32 15.27
C ASP A 53 -11.86 22.68 15.87
N HIS A 54 -11.89 21.36 16.08
CA HIS A 54 -10.72 20.59 16.49
C HIS A 54 -9.59 20.68 15.47
N LEU A 55 -9.88 20.42 14.19
CA LEU A 55 -8.87 20.44 13.13
C LEU A 55 -8.34 21.84 12.84
N GLN A 56 -9.17 22.88 12.94
CA GLN A 56 -8.69 24.26 12.88
C GLN A 56 -7.74 24.58 14.04
N ARG A 57 -7.97 24.05 15.25
CA ARG A 57 -7.03 24.19 16.36
C ARG A 57 -5.74 23.40 16.12
N LEU A 58 -5.80 22.24 15.48
CA LEU A 58 -4.61 21.49 15.04
C LEU A 58 -3.75 22.34 14.10
N VAL A 59 -4.37 22.95 13.08
CA VAL A 59 -3.71 23.87 12.14
C VAL A 59 -3.10 25.07 12.85
N ARG A 60 -3.84 25.72 13.76
CA ARG A 60 -3.31 26.85 14.57
C ARG A 60 -2.14 26.43 15.46
N SER A 61 -2.20 25.22 16.03
CA SER A 61 -1.13 24.67 16.87
C SER A 61 0.15 24.45 16.05
N ALA A 62 0.04 23.90 14.84
CA ALA A 62 1.18 23.75 13.93
C ALA A 62 1.73 25.11 13.47
N ALA A 63 0.85 26.05 13.10
CA ALA A 63 1.24 27.39 12.66
C ALA A 63 1.99 28.18 13.75
N THR A 64 1.70 27.95 15.03
CA THR A 64 2.43 28.53 16.17
C THR A 64 3.93 28.18 16.15
N TYR A 65 4.29 27.06 15.52
CA TYR A 65 5.66 26.58 15.36
C TYR A 65 6.20 26.80 13.95
N LEU A 66 5.56 27.66 13.15
CA LEU A 66 5.90 27.90 11.74
C LEU A 66 5.79 26.63 10.87
N VAL A 67 4.90 25.70 11.25
CA VAL A 67 4.66 24.46 10.50
C VAL A 67 3.40 24.60 9.66
N ALA A 68 3.55 24.41 8.35
CA ALA A 68 2.43 24.18 7.44
C ALA A 68 2.12 22.69 7.41
N LEU A 69 0.86 22.32 7.65
CA LEU A 69 0.43 20.92 7.57
C LEU A 69 0.36 20.47 6.10
N PRO A 70 0.67 19.19 5.81
CA PRO A 70 0.60 18.65 4.45
C PRO A 70 -0.83 18.43 3.94
N TYR A 71 -1.84 18.51 4.82
CA TYR A 71 -3.26 18.34 4.51
C TYR A 71 -4.09 19.50 5.07
N GLY A 72 -5.11 19.92 4.32
CA GLY A 72 -6.10 20.91 4.73
C GLY A 72 -7.12 20.39 5.76
N VAL A 73 -7.95 21.28 6.31
CA VAL A 73 -8.96 20.93 7.32
C VAL A 73 -9.98 19.93 6.76
N GLU A 74 -10.41 20.12 5.53
CA GLU A 74 -11.39 19.27 4.85
C GLU A 74 -10.83 17.86 4.61
N GLU A 75 -9.57 17.77 4.16
CA GLU A 75 -8.87 16.49 3.95
C GLU A 75 -8.68 15.74 5.26
N LEU A 76 -8.28 16.45 6.33
CA LEU A 76 -8.15 15.87 7.67
C LEU A 76 -9.50 15.46 8.27
N ALA A 77 -10.57 16.19 7.94
CA ALA A 77 -11.93 15.85 8.37
C ALA A 77 -12.38 14.56 7.70
N GLU A 78 -12.11 14.41 6.40
CA GLU A 78 -12.42 13.16 5.69
C GLU A 78 -11.54 12.00 6.17
N ALA A 79 -10.26 12.23 6.48
CA ALA A 79 -9.42 11.23 7.13
C ALA A 79 -10.05 10.72 8.43
N CYS A 80 -10.55 11.63 9.30
CA CYS A 80 -11.27 11.27 10.52
C CYS A 80 -12.54 10.46 10.25
N ARG A 81 -13.37 10.89 9.29
CA ARG A 81 -14.60 10.17 8.91
C ARG A 81 -14.29 8.79 8.35
N SER A 82 -13.25 8.67 7.51
CA SER A 82 -12.82 7.40 6.92
C SER A 82 -12.42 6.37 7.98
N VAL A 83 -11.75 6.79 9.06
CA VAL A 83 -11.39 5.91 10.19
C VAL A 83 -12.65 5.44 10.93
N VAL A 84 -13.62 6.33 11.17
CA VAL A 84 -14.91 5.94 11.79
C VAL A 84 -15.63 4.90 10.91
N ARG A 85 -15.71 5.15 9.59
CA ARG A 85 -16.37 4.26 8.63
C ARG A 85 -15.68 2.90 8.54
N ALA A 86 -14.38 2.89 8.31
CA ALA A 86 -13.61 1.67 8.05
C ALA A 86 -13.56 0.73 9.26
N ASN A 87 -13.68 1.26 10.47
CA ASN A 87 -13.73 0.47 11.70
C ASN A 87 -15.16 0.20 12.21
N GLY A 88 -16.19 0.71 11.52
CA GLY A 88 -17.59 0.54 11.94
C GLY A 88 -17.90 1.15 13.31
N PHE A 89 -17.24 2.25 13.68
CA PHE A 89 -17.43 2.86 14.99
C PHE A 89 -18.78 3.60 15.06
N ALA A 90 -19.62 3.20 16.01
CA ALA A 90 -20.80 3.98 16.41
C ALA A 90 -20.42 5.08 17.41
N ASP A 91 -19.46 4.80 18.30
CA ASP A 91 -18.95 5.71 19.32
C ASP A 91 -17.45 5.43 19.51
N CYS A 92 -16.60 6.45 19.38
CA CYS A 92 -15.15 6.28 19.46
C CYS A 92 -14.39 7.58 19.76
N TYR A 93 -13.16 7.43 20.23
CA TYR A 93 -12.17 8.50 20.32
C TYR A 93 -11.27 8.44 19.09
N LEU A 94 -11.15 9.58 18.42
CA LEU A 94 -10.23 9.79 17.32
C LEU A 94 -9.03 10.63 17.79
N ARG A 95 -7.85 10.28 17.29
CA ARG A 95 -6.60 10.98 17.54
C ARG A 95 -5.89 11.28 16.23
N PRO A 96 -6.20 12.42 15.59
CA PRO A 96 -5.34 12.99 14.57
C PRO A 96 -4.00 13.39 15.20
N VAL A 97 -2.90 12.92 14.63
CA VAL A 97 -1.55 13.22 15.09
C VAL A 97 -0.68 13.54 13.88
N VAL A 98 0.06 14.64 13.99
CA VAL A 98 1.07 15.11 13.05
C VAL A 98 2.41 15.00 13.74
N PHE A 99 3.41 14.42 13.08
CA PHE A 99 4.74 14.30 13.67
C PHE A 99 5.83 14.44 12.60
N LEU A 100 6.97 14.97 13.00
CA LEU A 100 8.12 15.10 12.13
C LEU A 100 8.78 13.73 11.92
N GLY A 101 8.94 13.32 10.66
CA GLY A 101 9.46 12.03 10.24
C GLY A 101 10.97 11.87 10.44
N ALA A 102 11.53 10.83 9.82
CA ALA A 102 12.97 10.60 9.78
C ALA A 102 13.62 11.49 8.70
N GLY A 103 14.88 11.88 8.91
CA GLY A 103 15.67 12.63 7.96
C GLY A 103 16.99 13.11 8.55
N GLU A 104 17.93 13.55 7.71
CA GLU A 104 19.26 14.02 8.15
C GLU A 104 19.21 15.22 9.10
N SER A 105 18.15 16.04 9.00
CA SER A 105 17.92 17.20 9.86
C SER A 105 16.42 17.45 10.06
N PRO A 106 15.98 17.96 11.23
CA PRO A 106 14.59 18.37 11.45
C PRO A 106 14.06 19.38 10.42
N LEU A 107 14.93 20.18 9.80
CA LEU A 107 14.53 21.16 8.79
C LEU A 107 14.21 20.55 7.42
N ALA A 108 14.69 19.33 7.16
CA ALA A 108 14.53 18.63 5.89
C ALA A 108 13.61 17.41 5.98
N ALA A 109 13.23 17.00 7.19
CA ALA A 109 12.36 15.85 7.41
C ALA A 109 10.90 16.19 7.05
N PRO A 110 10.15 15.26 6.43
CA PRO A 110 8.74 15.46 6.12
C PRO A 110 7.88 15.37 7.39
N TYR A 111 6.74 16.06 7.40
CA TYR A 111 5.69 15.82 8.39
C TYR A 111 4.78 14.70 7.91
N HIS A 112 4.55 13.72 8.78
CA HIS A 112 3.58 12.65 8.57
C HIS A 112 2.32 12.93 9.38
N VAL A 113 1.19 12.42 8.90
CA VAL A 113 -0.11 12.55 9.56
C VAL A 113 -0.78 11.20 9.68
N ALA A 114 -1.25 10.87 10.88
CA ALA A 114 -2.06 9.70 11.14
C ALA A 114 -3.34 10.06 11.89
N VAL A 115 -4.41 9.32 11.65
CA VAL A 115 -5.64 9.37 12.44
C VAL A 115 -5.93 7.99 13.00
N ILE A 116 -5.91 7.92 14.33
CA ILE A 116 -6.11 6.67 15.08
C ILE A 116 -7.50 6.69 15.71
N GLY A 117 -8.27 5.63 15.57
CA GLY A 117 -9.58 5.47 16.21
C GLY A 117 -9.57 4.36 17.27
N SER A 118 -10.31 4.57 18.36
CA SER A 118 -10.42 3.59 19.45
C SER A 118 -11.75 3.71 20.18
N THR A 119 -12.38 2.60 20.56
CA THR A 119 -13.60 2.61 21.39
C THR A 119 -13.34 3.12 22.80
N HIS A 120 -12.12 2.90 23.29
CA HIS A 120 -11.62 3.36 24.58
C HIS A 120 -10.67 4.54 24.35
N GLY A 121 -10.97 5.72 24.90
CA GLY A 121 -10.06 6.86 24.81
C GLY A 121 -8.71 6.58 25.49
N PRO A 122 -7.62 7.24 25.08
CA PRO A 122 -6.32 7.03 25.71
C PRO A 122 -6.38 7.48 27.17
N LEU A 123 -6.07 6.56 28.08
CA LEU A 123 -5.70 6.85 29.48
C LEU A 123 -6.82 7.39 30.40
N VAL A 124 -8.09 7.33 30.00
CA VAL A 124 -9.20 7.60 30.92
C VAL A 124 -9.64 6.26 31.50
N GLY A 125 -9.41 6.04 32.80
CA GLY A 125 -10.09 4.95 33.53
C GLY A 125 -11.61 5.11 33.40
N ALA A 126 -12.39 4.09 33.81
CA ALA A 126 -13.84 4.25 33.85
C ALA A 126 -14.21 5.55 34.59
N PRO A 127 -15.16 6.36 34.08
CA PRO A 127 -15.59 7.58 34.76
C PRO A 127 -15.89 7.27 36.22
N LYS A 128 -15.27 8.01 37.15
CA LYS A 128 -15.56 7.81 38.56
C LYS A 128 -16.93 8.40 38.87
N GLU A 129 -17.92 7.53 39.04
CA GLU A 129 -19.23 7.91 39.56
C GLU A 129 -19.05 8.70 40.87
N GLY A 130 -19.54 9.93 40.91
CA GLY A 130 -19.41 10.83 42.06
C GLY A 130 -18.27 11.86 42.00
N GLY A 131 -17.44 11.86 40.95
CA GLY A 131 -16.40 12.89 40.73
C GLY A 131 -14.99 12.48 41.16
N VAL A 132 -14.02 13.37 40.95
CA VAL A 132 -12.58 13.10 41.11
C VAL A 132 -11.96 13.90 42.26
N ALA A 133 -10.93 13.33 42.88
CA ALA A 133 -10.06 14.05 43.82
C ALA A 133 -8.87 14.65 43.08
N ALA A 134 -8.73 15.98 43.08
CA ALA A 134 -7.66 16.67 42.39
C ALA A 134 -6.54 17.14 43.33
N LYS A 135 -5.32 17.26 42.79
CA LYS A 135 -4.15 17.79 43.49
C LYS A 135 -3.59 18.99 42.75
N VAL A 136 -3.29 20.06 43.47
CA VAL A 136 -2.41 21.10 42.93
C VAL A 136 -0.97 20.60 43.05
N VAL A 137 -0.36 20.32 41.92
CA VAL A 137 0.95 19.64 41.84
C VAL A 137 2.11 20.63 41.90
N SER A 138 3.31 20.12 42.17
CA SER A 138 4.53 20.95 42.24
C SER A 138 5.06 21.38 40.87
N PHE A 139 4.66 20.68 39.80
CA PHE A 139 4.99 21.04 38.42
C PHE A 139 4.15 22.22 37.94
N HIS A 140 4.82 23.30 37.54
CA HIS A 140 4.17 24.46 36.94
C HIS A 140 3.89 24.24 35.45
N ARG A 141 2.87 24.92 34.92
CA ARG A 141 2.60 24.99 33.49
C ARG A 141 3.75 25.70 32.78
N VAL A 142 4.16 25.18 31.63
CA VAL A 142 5.25 25.77 30.84
C VAL A 142 4.89 27.22 30.44
N PRO A 143 5.71 28.23 30.79
CA PRO A 143 5.45 29.61 30.41
C PRO A 143 5.53 29.81 28.90
N SER A 144 4.73 30.75 28.37
CA SER A 144 4.72 31.10 26.94
C SER A 144 6.06 31.59 26.39
N THR A 145 6.95 32.08 27.25
CA THR A 145 8.32 32.49 26.91
C THR A 145 9.30 31.32 26.78
N VAL A 146 8.90 30.10 27.16
CA VAL A 146 9.72 28.88 27.07
C VAL A 146 9.21 28.00 25.93
N ILE A 147 7.94 27.61 25.98
CA ILE A 147 7.25 26.87 24.91
C ILE A 147 5.80 27.39 24.89
N PRO A 148 5.21 27.75 23.73
CA PRO A 148 3.89 28.36 23.68
C PRO A 148 2.77 27.36 24.07
N PRO A 149 2.11 27.52 25.24
CA PRO A 149 1.08 26.60 25.73
C PRO A 149 -0.24 26.70 24.95
N ALA A 150 -0.38 27.71 24.10
CA ALA A 150 -1.53 27.89 23.23
C ALA A 150 -1.64 26.81 22.14
N ALA A 151 -0.55 26.07 21.87
CA ALA A 151 -0.50 25.02 20.87
C ALA A 151 -0.61 23.63 21.51
N LYS A 152 -1.42 22.74 20.96
CA LYS A 152 -1.53 21.34 21.41
C LYS A 152 -0.44 20.48 20.78
N ALA A 153 0.79 20.66 21.25
CA ALA A 153 1.98 19.96 20.73
C ALA A 153 2.36 18.72 21.57
N THR A 154 2.90 17.69 20.93
CA THR A 154 3.25 16.41 21.55
C THR A 154 4.32 16.56 22.65
N GLY A 155 5.41 17.28 22.39
CA GLY A 155 6.48 17.52 23.38
C GLY A 155 6.02 18.25 24.65
N GLN A 156 5.00 19.11 24.56
CA GLN A 156 4.45 19.82 25.73
C GLN A 156 3.76 18.88 26.73
N TYR A 157 3.23 17.76 26.25
CA TYR A 157 2.51 16.82 27.10
C TYR A 157 3.42 16.03 28.05
N LEU A 158 4.75 16.16 27.94
CA LEU A 158 5.68 15.67 28.95
C LEU A 158 5.51 16.41 30.29
N ASN A 159 5.26 17.73 30.27
CA ASN A 159 4.94 18.51 31.47
C ASN A 159 3.63 18.03 32.10
N SER A 160 2.60 17.81 31.28
CA SER A 160 1.32 17.24 31.71
C SER A 160 1.46 15.83 32.28
N TYR A 161 2.28 14.98 31.67
CA TYR A 161 2.55 13.62 32.16
C TYR A 161 3.19 13.65 33.55
N LEU A 162 4.22 14.48 33.76
CA LEU A 162 4.86 14.63 35.08
C LEU A 162 3.89 15.13 36.15
N ALA A 163 3.05 16.11 35.81
CA ALA A 163 1.99 16.59 36.69
C ALA A 163 1.04 15.46 37.09
N GLN A 164 0.54 14.69 36.12
CA GLN A 164 -0.39 13.58 36.40
C GLN A 164 0.26 12.47 37.22
N MET A 165 1.53 12.15 36.94
CA MET A 165 2.29 11.16 37.72
C MET A 165 2.44 11.56 39.18
N GLU A 166 2.69 12.85 39.48
CA GLU A 166 2.72 13.34 40.85
C GLU A 166 1.36 13.19 41.55
N ALA A 167 0.26 13.55 40.87
CA ALA A 167 -1.08 13.40 41.43
C ALA A 167 -1.41 11.94 41.79
N LEU A 168 -1.19 11.02 40.84
CA LEU A 168 -1.44 9.59 41.02
C LEU A 168 -0.59 8.99 42.15
N THR A 169 0.71 9.31 42.19
CA THR A 169 1.62 8.82 43.24
C THR A 169 1.28 9.37 44.64
N CYS A 170 0.62 10.53 44.71
CA CYS A 170 0.11 11.10 45.95
C CYS A 170 -1.29 10.59 46.35
N GLY A 171 -1.89 9.69 45.58
CA GLY A 171 -3.22 9.11 45.83
C GLY A 171 -4.39 9.99 45.40
N PHE A 172 -4.17 10.87 44.41
CA PHE A 172 -5.22 11.68 43.77
C PHE A 172 -5.50 11.17 42.36
N ASP A 173 -6.58 11.66 41.76
CA ASP A 173 -7.07 11.23 40.45
C ASP A 173 -6.63 12.16 39.32
N GLU A 174 -6.58 13.46 39.58
CA GLU A 174 -6.31 14.48 38.58
C GLU A 174 -5.32 15.53 39.09
N ALA A 175 -4.44 16.00 38.21
CA ALA A 175 -3.54 17.11 38.49
C ALA A 175 -4.12 18.46 38.04
N ILE A 176 -3.91 19.49 38.86
CA ILE A 176 -4.15 20.91 38.56
C ILE A 176 -2.81 21.63 38.55
N LEU A 177 -2.53 22.38 37.50
CA LEU A 177 -1.27 23.12 37.34
C LEU A 177 -1.46 24.62 37.61
N LEU A 178 -0.42 25.21 38.20
CA LEU A 178 -0.28 26.65 38.35
C LEU A 178 0.74 27.20 37.35
N ASN A 179 0.62 28.47 36.98
CA ASN A 179 1.67 29.20 36.27
C ASN A 179 2.73 29.72 37.25
N THR A 180 3.78 30.33 36.72
CA THR A 180 4.89 30.90 37.51
C THR A 180 4.48 32.07 38.42
N GLN A 181 3.29 32.64 38.23
CA GLN A 181 2.71 33.69 39.05
C GLN A 181 1.86 33.12 40.21
N GLY A 182 1.69 31.80 40.28
CA GLY A 182 0.86 31.13 41.28
C GLY A 182 -0.64 31.10 40.94
N GLU A 183 -1.01 31.45 39.71
CA GLU A 183 -2.39 31.40 39.22
C GLU A 183 -2.71 30.02 38.64
N VAL A 184 -3.95 29.58 38.77
CA VAL A 184 -4.47 28.33 38.21
C VAL A 184 -4.56 28.45 36.69
N THR A 185 -4.16 27.39 35.99
CA THR A 185 -4.15 27.34 34.52
C THR A 185 -5.19 26.38 33.99
N ASP A 186 -4.90 25.10 34.08
CA ASP A 186 -5.69 23.98 33.64
C ASP A 186 -5.23 22.70 34.37
N GLY A 187 -5.91 21.59 34.11
CA GLY A 187 -5.45 20.27 34.52
C GLY A 187 -4.43 19.68 33.54
N TRP A 188 -3.97 18.45 33.79
CA TRP A 188 -2.96 17.84 32.92
C TRP A 188 -3.44 17.64 31.46
N ALA A 189 -4.72 17.31 31.26
CA ALA A 189 -5.33 17.11 29.94
C ALA A 189 -6.70 17.80 29.77
N HIS A 190 -7.09 18.65 30.72
CA HIS A 190 -8.43 19.21 30.85
C HIS A 190 -8.38 20.70 31.18
N ASN A 191 -9.34 21.50 30.71
CA ASN A 191 -9.56 22.85 31.25
C ASN A 191 -10.27 22.78 32.60
N LEU A 192 -10.20 23.85 33.40
CA LEU A 192 -10.78 23.90 34.73
C LEU A 192 -11.80 25.04 34.85
N PHE A 193 -12.87 24.76 35.61
CA PHE A 193 -13.88 25.72 36.01
C PHE A 193 -14.14 25.64 37.51
N VAL A 194 -14.54 26.77 38.09
CA VAL A 194 -15.07 26.87 39.44
C VAL A 194 -16.39 27.63 39.42
N VAL A 195 -17.29 27.30 40.35
CA VAL A 195 -18.50 28.07 40.62
C VAL A 195 -18.35 28.67 42.01
N ARG A 196 -18.63 29.97 42.12
CA ARG A 196 -18.68 30.68 43.40
C ARG A 196 -19.80 31.70 43.36
N ASP A 197 -20.68 31.68 44.37
CA ASP A 197 -21.82 32.59 44.48
C ASP A 197 -22.71 32.57 43.21
N GLY A 198 -22.85 31.40 42.59
CA GLY A 198 -23.63 31.20 41.37
C GLY A 198 -22.97 31.68 40.06
N VAL A 199 -21.72 32.18 40.12
CA VAL A 199 -20.96 32.62 38.94
C VAL A 199 -19.95 31.55 38.54
N LEU A 200 -19.96 31.17 37.26
CA LEU A 200 -19.01 30.24 36.66
C LEU A 200 -17.74 31.00 36.24
N MET A 201 -16.57 30.55 36.69
CA MET A 201 -15.29 31.20 36.41
C MET A 201 -14.29 30.19 35.84
N THR A 202 -13.47 30.62 34.88
CA THR A 202 -12.38 29.81 34.30
C THR A 202 -11.15 30.67 34.03
N PRO A 203 -9.92 30.13 34.13
CA PRO A 203 -8.71 30.89 33.88
C PRO A 203 -8.66 31.51 32.47
N PRO A 204 -8.03 32.69 32.30
CA PRO A 204 -7.78 33.28 30.99
C PRO A 204 -6.69 32.50 30.25
N LEU A 205 -6.70 32.55 28.92
CA LEU A 205 -5.66 31.93 28.10
C LEU A 205 -4.26 32.51 28.40
N SER A 206 -4.20 33.76 28.84
CA SER A 206 -2.95 34.41 29.28
C SER A 206 -2.32 33.76 30.51
N ALA A 207 -3.09 33.02 31.33
CA ALA A 207 -2.54 32.25 32.44
C ALA A 207 -1.79 31.00 31.95
N GLY A 208 -1.96 30.59 30.69
CA GLY A 208 -1.34 29.41 30.09
C GLY A 208 -2.33 28.26 29.80
N ALA A 209 -3.63 28.49 30.00
CA ALA A 209 -4.65 27.50 29.68
C ALA A 209 -4.79 27.29 28.17
N LEU A 210 -4.96 26.04 27.74
CA LEU A 210 -5.25 25.75 26.32
C LEU A 210 -6.64 26.27 25.94
N ALA A 211 -6.79 26.80 24.71
CA ALA A 211 -8.09 27.14 24.14
C ALA A 211 -8.91 25.86 23.81
N GLY A 212 -9.59 25.33 24.83
CA GLY A 212 -10.39 24.11 24.77
C GLY A 212 -11.66 24.24 23.93
N VAL A 213 -11.91 23.30 23.01
CA VAL A 213 -13.20 23.21 22.29
C VAL A 213 -14.35 22.90 23.26
N VAL A 214 -14.14 21.97 24.20
CA VAL A 214 -15.15 21.66 25.24
C VAL A 214 -15.31 22.81 26.23
N ARG A 215 -14.22 23.52 26.58
CA ARG A 215 -14.27 24.74 27.39
C ARG A 215 -15.17 25.79 26.74
N ASP A 216 -14.94 26.07 25.46
CA ASP A 216 -15.77 26.99 24.67
C ASP A 216 -17.25 26.56 24.65
N THR A 217 -17.52 25.27 24.39
CA THR A 217 -18.88 24.73 24.45
C THR A 217 -19.53 24.91 25.82
N VAL A 218 -18.84 24.62 26.91
CA VAL A 218 -19.39 24.77 28.27
C VAL A 218 -19.71 26.22 28.59
N MET A 219 -18.89 27.17 28.16
CA MET A 219 -19.18 28.60 28.35
C MET A 219 -20.45 29.04 27.61
N VAL A 220 -20.68 28.54 26.40
CA VAL A 220 -21.92 28.79 25.64
C VAL A 220 -23.12 28.18 26.35
N LEU A 221 -23.03 26.89 26.74
CA LEU A 221 -24.12 26.19 27.42
C LEU A 221 -24.45 26.79 28.80
N ALA A 222 -23.45 27.28 29.53
CA ALA A 222 -23.66 27.98 30.79
C ALA A 222 -24.51 29.25 30.61
N GLY A 223 -24.22 30.03 29.57
CA GLY A 223 -25.02 31.22 29.22
C GLY A 223 -26.47 30.88 28.89
N GLU A 224 -26.71 29.79 28.14
CA GLU A 224 -28.07 29.29 27.84
C GLU A 224 -28.83 28.83 29.09
N LEU A 225 -28.10 28.30 30.08
CA LEU A 225 -28.65 27.89 31.37
C LEU A 225 -28.82 29.07 32.34
N GLY A 226 -28.54 30.30 31.91
CA GLY A 226 -28.65 31.51 32.72
C GLY A 226 -27.55 31.65 33.78
N VAL A 227 -26.43 30.94 33.63
CA VAL A 227 -25.28 31.01 34.53
C VAL A 227 -24.27 32.01 33.96
N GLU A 228 -23.97 33.07 34.72
CA GLU A 228 -22.96 34.05 34.32
C GLU A 228 -21.58 33.37 34.24
N CYS A 229 -20.88 33.55 33.12
CA CYS A 229 -19.54 33.02 32.92
C CYS A 229 -18.51 34.15 32.85
N ARG A 230 -17.48 34.09 33.71
CA ARG A 230 -16.35 35.03 33.74
C ARG A 230 -15.04 34.33 33.40
N VAL A 231 -14.19 35.03 32.65
CA VAL A 231 -12.83 34.60 32.35
C VAL A 231 -11.88 35.50 33.13
N GLU A 232 -11.34 35.01 34.24
CA GLU A 232 -10.54 35.80 35.18
C GLU A 232 -9.45 34.95 35.84
N PRO A 233 -8.33 35.56 36.28
CA PRO A 233 -7.28 34.85 36.99
C PRO A 233 -7.83 34.21 38.27
N LEU A 234 -7.52 32.92 38.46
CA LEU A 234 -7.87 32.17 39.65
C LEU A 234 -6.61 31.81 40.42
N THR A 235 -6.68 31.76 41.74
CA THR A 235 -5.61 31.31 42.62
C THR A 235 -5.94 29.95 43.21
N ARG A 236 -4.95 29.31 43.83
CA ARG A 236 -5.17 28.07 44.59
C ARG A 236 -6.25 28.21 45.66
N THR A 237 -6.38 29.37 46.27
CA THR A 237 -7.38 29.65 47.32
C THR A 237 -8.79 29.69 46.75
N ASP A 238 -8.97 30.15 45.50
CA ASP A 238 -10.28 30.13 44.84
C ASP A 238 -10.81 28.70 44.65
N LEU A 239 -9.92 27.72 44.41
CA LEU A 239 -10.30 26.31 44.34
C LEU A 239 -10.85 25.77 45.67
N TYR A 240 -10.32 26.25 46.80
CA TYR A 240 -10.71 25.81 48.14
C TYR A 240 -12.01 26.44 48.64
N HIS A 241 -12.37 27.59 48.08
CA HIS A 241 -13.58 28.33 48.43
C HIS A 241 -14.66 28.22 47.34
N ALA A 242 -14.47 27.36 46.35
CA ALA A 242 -15.46 27.11 45.33
C ALA A 242 -16.64 26.32 45.88
N ASP A 243 -17.85 26.71 45.47
CA ASP A 243 -19.08 25.95 45.70
C ASP A 243 -19.07 24.67 44.85
N GLU A 244 -18.53 24.77 43.63
CA GLU A 244 -18.36 23.65 42.71
C GLU A 244 -17.05 23.80 41.93
N CYS A 245 -16.42 22.69 41.56
CA CYS A 245 -15.26 22.67 40.66
C CYS A 245 -15.41 21.52 39.69
N PHE A 246 -15.03 21.71 38.43
CA PHE A 246 -15.04 20.65 37.43
C PHE A 246 -14.00 20.85 36.35
N LEU A 247 -13.65 19.75 35.71
CA LEU A 247 -12.72 19.69 34.59
C LEU A 247 -13.47 19.48 33.28
N THR A 248 -12.93 19.96 32.17
CA THR A 248 -13.52 19.73 30.85
C THR A 248 -12.49 19.28 29.82
N GLY A 249 -12.85 18.30 28.99
CA GLY A 249 -12.00 17.84 27.90
C GLY A 249 -12.69 16.86 26.97
N THR A 250 -12.14 16.68 25.77
CA THR A 250 -12.84 15.96 24.69
C THR A 250 -13.06 14.47 24.97
N ALA A 251 -12.18 13.84 25.75
CA ALA A 251 -12.33 12.42 26.09
C ALA A 251 -13.36 12.19 27.21
N ALA A 252 -13.42 13.06 28.20
CA ALA A 252 -14.18 12.85 29.43
C ALA A 252 -15.43 13.74 29.56
N GLY A 253 -15.62 14.73 28.68
CA GLY A 253 -16.73 15.68 28.76
C GLY A 253 -16.53 16.66 29.92
N VAL A 254 -17.53 16.73 30.81
CA VAL A 254 -17.52 17.53 32.04
C VAL A 254 -17.36 16.59 33.23
N VAL A 255 -16.29 16.76 34.01
CA VAL A 255 -15.92 15.87 35.11
C VAL A 255 -15.93 16.64 36.44
N PRO A 256 -16.85 16.34 37.37
CA PRO A 256 -16.91 17.00 38.67
C PRO A 256 -15.65 16.74 39.52
N VAL A 257 -15.14 17.77 40.19
CA VAL A 257 -14.05 17.70 41.16
C VAL A 257 -14.63 17.89 42.56
N VAL A 258 -14.57 16.85 43.38
CA VAL A 258 -15.19 16.85 44.72
C VAL A 258 -14.22 17.20 45.84
N SER A 259 -12.91 17.15 45.57
CA SER A 259 -11.91 17.64 46.50
C SER A 259 -10.66 18.14 45.78
N VAL A 260 -10.00 19.15 46.37
CA VAL A 260 -8.70 19.67 45.92
C VAL A 260 -7.73 19.65 47.10
N ASP A 261 -6.57 19.01 46.95
CA ASP A 261 -5.56 18.87 48.01
C ASP A 261 -6.13 18.32 49.34
N ARG A 262 -7.04 17.35 49.23
CA ARG A 262 -7.80 16.72 50.35
C ARG A 262 -8.74 17.66 51.08
N ARG A 263 -9.02 18.84 50.52
CA ARG A 263 -10.09 19.73 51.00
C ARG A 263 -11.32 19.46 50.16
N VAL A 264 -12.45 19.28 50.83
CA VAL A 264 -13.74 19.13 50.19
C VAL A 264 -14.09 20.40 49.41
N VAL A 265 -14.52 20.26 48.16
CA VAL A 265 -15.11 21.35 47.38
C VAL A 265 -16.62 21.28 47.57
N GLY A 266 -17.25 22.42 47.90
CA GLY A 266 -18.67 22.47 48.23
C GLY A 266 -19.08 21.42 49.28
N GLY A 267 -20.02 20.54 48.91
CA GLY A 267 -20.49 19.42 49.73
C GLY A 267 -19.76 18.08 49.55
N GLY A 268 -18.71 18.02 48.72
CA GLY A 268 -18.01 16.78 48.40
C GLY A 268 -18.75 15.87 47.42
N VAL A 269 -19.70 16.44 46.70
CA VAL A 269 -20.51 15.82 45.64
C VAL A 269 -20.58 16.77 44.44
N PRO A 270 -20.88 16.29 43.23
CA PRO A 270 -21.15 17.16 42.10
C PRO A 270 -22.21 18.22 42.46
N GLY A 271 -21.95 19.48 42.12
CA GLY A 271 -22.89 20.56 42.41
C GLY A 271 -23.93 20.77 41.30
N ALA A 272 -24.96 21.56 41.61
CA ALA A 272 -26.14 21.72 40.76
C ALA A 272 -25.83 22.37 39.40
N VAL A 273 -24.90 23.33 39.33
CA VAL A 273 -24.48 23.94 38.05
C VAL A 273 -23.73 22.92 37.20
N THR A 274 -22.83 22.17 37.81
CA THR A 274 -22.04 21.13 37.16
C THR A 274 -22.93 20.02 36.63
N GLU A 275 -23.89 19.52 37.40
CA GLU A 275 -24.83 18.48 36.97
C GLU A 275 -25.69 18.93 35.78
N ARG A 276 -26.22 20.17 35.84
CA ARG A 276 -26.97 20.75 34.70
C ARG A 276 -26.11 20.87 33.45
N LEU A 277 -24.83 21.21 33.59
CA LEU A 277 -23.89 21.28 32.47
C LEU A 277 -23.54 19.88 31.92
N VAL A 278 -23.35 18.88 32.78
CA VAL A 278 -23.13 17.48 32.38
C VAL A 278 -24.31 16.98 31.56
N GLU A 279 -25.53 17.17 32.05
CA GLU A 279 -26.76 16.76 31.37
C GLU A 279 -26.92 17.49 30.03
N ARG A 280 -26.84 18.83 30.04
CA ARG A 280 -27.00 19.65 28.83
C ARG A 280 -25.93 19.35 27.77
N PHE A 281 -24.67 19.19 28.18
CA PHE A 281 -23.59 18.79 27.28
C PHE A 281 -23.86 17.41 26.67
N GLY A 282 -24.22 16.43 27.52
CA GLY A 282 -24.56 15.09 27.10
C GLY A 282 -25.69 15.06 26.06
N ASP A 283 -26.76 15.80 26.29
CA ASP A 283 -27.91 15.89 25.37
C ASP A 283 -27.53 16.48 24.01
N VAL A 284 -26.68 17.52 24.02
CA VAL A 284 -26.20 18.16 22.79
C VAL A 284 -25.26 17.24 22.02
N VAL A 285 -24.31 16.55 22.66
CA VAL A 285 -23.35 15.72 21.92
C VAL A 285 -23.94 14.38 21.44
N SER A 286 -24.89 13.80 22.19
CA SER A 286 -25.56 12.56 21.79
C SER A 286 -26.73 12.78 20.83
N GLY A 287 -27.06 14.04 20.51
CA GLY A 287 -28.19 14.38 19.65
C GLY A 287 -29.58 14.11 20.25
N ARG A 288 -29.70 14.04 21.60
CA ARG A 288 -31.01 14.03 22.27
C ARG A 288 -31.68 15.40 22.19
N SER A 289 -30.89 16.46 22.17
CA SER A 289 -31.34 17.82 21.87
C SER A 289 -31.24 18.14 20.38
N THR A 290 -32.25 18.84 19.85
CA THR A 290 -32.23 19.41 18.52
C THR A 290 -31.35 20.67 18.41
N ASP A 291 -30.89 21.20 19.54
CA ASP A 291 -30.03 22.38 19.57
C ASP A 291 -28.60 22.04 19.11
N HIS A 292 -27.90 23.06 18.60
CA HIS A 292 -26.50 22.98 18.16
C HIS A 292 -26.18 21.81 17.22
N GLN A 293 -27.06 21.51 16.26
CA GLN A 293 -26.84 20.43 15.29
C GLN A 293 -25.52 20.59 14.53
N GLN A 294 -25.11 21.84 14.29
CA GLN A 294 -23.84 22.19 13.64
C GLN A 294 -22.59 21.74 14.43
N TRP A 295 -22.72 21.41 15.72
CA TRP A 295 -21.62 20.84 16.51
C TRP A 295 -21.49 19.32 16.32
N ARG A 296 -22.39 18.68 15.58
CA ARG A 296 -22.38 17.24 15.31
C ARG A 296 -22.20 17.02 13.82
N GLU A 297 -20.95 16.84 13.40
CA GLU A 297 -20.66 16.58 11.99
C GLU A 297 -20.93 15.11 11.66
N PRO A 298 -21.90 14.79 10.79
CA PRO A 298 -22.30 13.43 10.53
C PRO A 298 -21.20 12.64 9.81
N VAL A 299 -21.16 11.34 10.06
CA VAL A 299 -20.36 10.39 9.29
C VAL A 299 -21.31 9.60 8.39
N GLU A 300 -21.18 9.76 7.07
CA GLU A 300 -21.99 9.02 6.11
C GLU A 300 -21.68 7.53 6.20
N ILE A 301 -22.60 6.74 6.76
CA ILE A 301 -22.52 5.28 6.68
C ILE A 301 -23.00 4.88 5.29
N LEU A 302 -22.06 4.77 4.34
CA LEU A 302 -22.30 4.00 3.12
C LEU A 302 -22.62 2.56 3.52
N PRO A 303 -23.56 1.86 2.83
CA PRO A 303 -23.88 0.47 3.14
C PRO A 303 -22.58 -0.32 3.24
N ALA A 304 -22.38 -0.97 4.38
CA ALA A 304 -21.14 -1.66 4.71
C ALA A 304 -20.78 -2.62 3.57
N GLU A 305 -19.62 -2.40 2.95
CA GLU A 305 -18.95 -3.51 2.29
C GLU A 305 -18.77 -4.62 3.34
N PRO A 306 -19.00 -5.89 2.98
CA PRO A 306 -18.85 -7.01 3.91
C PRO A 306 -17.48 -6.94 4.59
N PRO A 307 -17.35 -7.43 5.84
CA PRO A 307 -16.12 -7.32 6.63
C PRO A 307 -14.93 -7.65 5.76
N SER A 308 -13.94 -6.76 5.72
CA SER A 308 -12.82 -6.84 4.78
C SER A 308 -12.28 -8.26 4.80
N SER A 309 -12.53 -8.98 3.72
CA SER A 309 -12.05 -10.35 3.55
C SER A 309 -10.57 -10.41 3.96
N SER A 310 -10.15 -11.45 4.69
CA SER A 310 -8.71 -11.67 4.95
C SER A 310 -7.93 -11.57 3.64
N PRO A 311 -6.63 -11.25 3.63
CA PRO A 311 -5.86 -11.18 2.38
C PRO A 311 -6.02 -12.45 1.52
N ASP A 312 -6.17 -13.62 2.14
CA ASP A 312 -6.44 -14.87 1.45
C ASP A 312 -7.86 -14.96 0.88
N GLN A 313 -8.86 -14.42 1.59
CA GLN A 313 -10.23 -14.33 1.10
C GLN A 313 -10.36 -13.27 -0.01
N GLN A 314 -9.63 -12.13 0.06
CA GLN A 314 -9.56 -11.15 -1.04
C GLN A 314 -8.94 -11.78 -2.29
N LEU A 315 -7.84 -12.50 -2.13
CA LEU A 315 -7.20 -13.21 -3.23
C LEU A 315 -8.11 -14.32 -3.79
N THR A 316 -8.88 -14.98 -2.94
CA THR A 316 -9.89 -15.97 -3.36
C THR A 316 -11.00 -15.32 -4.17
N ASN A 317 -11.55 -14.20 -3.70
CA ASN A 317 -12.56 -13.43 -4.41
C ASN A 317 -12.03 -12.93 -5.75
N TYR A 318 -10.77 -12.47 -5.79
CA TYR A 318 -10.09 -12.07 -7.02
C TYR A 318 -10.01 -13.22 -8.04
N ARG A 319 -9.61 -14.43 -7.61
CA ARG A 319 -9.61 -15.62 -8.48
C ARG A 319 -11.01 -15.95 -9.00
N VAL A 320 -12.04 -15.81 -8.17
CA VAL A 320 -13.44 -16.02 -8.59
C VAL A 320 -13.85 -14.98 -9.65
N ALA A 321 -13.47 -13.71 -9.47
CA ALA A 321 -13.74 -12.65 -10.44
C ALA A 321 -13.05 -12.95 -11.79
N LEU A 322 -11.77 -13.34 -11.77
CA LEU A 322 -11.04 -13.74 -12.97
C LEU A 322 -11.70 -14.92 -13.70
N ARG A 323 -12.08 -15.98 -12.97
CA ARG A 323 -12.77 -17.14 -13.57
C ARG A 323 -14.13 -16.76 -14.15
N THR A 324 -14.85 -15.86 -13.49
CA THR A 324 -16.12 -15.33 -13.99
C THR A 324 -15.92 -14.57 -15.30
N ALA A 325 -14.92 -13.69 -15.36
CA ALA A 325 -14.56 -12.96 -16.57
C ALA A 325 -14.21 -13.88 -17.75
N MET A 326 -13.62 -15.04 -17.46
CA MET A 326 -13.19 -16.02 -18.46
C MET A 326 -14.20 -17.15 -18.71
N ALA A 327 -15.38 -17.13 -18.08
CA ALA A 327 -16.35 -18.23 -18.15
C ALA A 327 -16.82 -18.54 -19.59
N GLY A 328 -16.77 -17.55 -20.49
CA GLY A 328 -17.09 -17.71 -21.91
C GLY A 328 -15.98 -18.29 -22.80
N ILE A 329 -14.78 -18.54 -22.25
CA ILE A 329 -13.64 -19.05 -23.01
C ILE A 329 -13.69 -20.58 -23.04
N THR A 330 -14.32 -21.13 -24.10
CA THR A 330 -14.39 -22.58 -24.33
C THR A 330 -13.22 -23.09 -25.16
N ASP A 331 -13.01 -24.41 -25.19
CA ASP A 331 -11.99 -25.04 -26.05
C ASP A 331 -12.22 -24.72 -27.54
N GLU A 332 -13.47 -24.65 -28.01
CA GLU A 332 -13.77 -24.24 -29.38
C GLU A 332 -13.43 -22.77 -29.63
N ALA A 333 -13.63 -21.90 -28.65
CA ALA A 333 -13.23 -20.50 -28.75
C ALA A 333 -11.71 -20.38 -28.87
N VAL A 334 -10.96 -21.07 -28.01
CA VAL A 334 -9.49 -21.09 -28.07
C VAL A 334 -8.98 -21.68 -29.38
N ALA A 335 -9.59 -22.76 -29.89
CA ALA A 335 -9.24 -23.33 -31.18
C ALA A 335 -9.45 -22.35 -32.34
N ARG A 336 -10.54 -21.55 -32.31
CA ARG A 336 -10.74 -20.46 -33.27
C ARG A 336 -9.65 -19.40 -33.15
N TRP A 337 -9.27 -19.01 -31.93
CA TRP A 337 -8.21 -18.02 -31.70
C TRP A 337 -6.85 -18.51 -32.21
N GLU A 338 -6.49 -19.79 -31.99
CA GLU A 338 -5.26 -20.39 -32.56
C GLU A 338 -5.29 -20.48 -34.10
N ALA A 339 -6.47 -20.62 -34.70
CA ALA A 339 -6.65 -20.66 -36.14
C ALA A 339 -6.57 -19.26 -36.77
N THR A 340 -7.15 -18.25 -36.13
CA THR A 340 -7.10 -16.86 -36.60
C THR A 340 -5.82 -16.14 -36.19
N GLY A 341 -5.06 -16.66 -35.24
CA GLY A 341 -3.81 -16.08 -34.78
C GLY A 341 -3.96 -14.95 -33.77
N HIS A 342 -5.14 -14.74 -33.15
CA HIS A 342 -5.46 -13.50 -32.43
C HIS A 342 -6.25 -13.74 -31.13
N THR A 343 -5.90 -12.99 -30.08
CA THR A 343 -6.71 -12.91 -28.86
C THR A 343 -7.75 -11.82 -29.05
N PRO A 344 -9.06 -12.09 -28.87
CA PRO A 344 -10.07 -11.05 -29.01
C PRO A 344 -9.88 -9.95 -27.99
N ARG A 345 -9.99 -8.69 -28.43
CA ARG A 345 -10.04 -7.51 -27.56
C ARG A 345 -10.98 -7.70 -26.36
N GLN A 346 -12.15 -8.28 -26.62
CA GLN A 346 -13.18 -8.49 -25.61
C GLN A 346 -12.66 -9.30 -24.40
N ALA A 347 -11.73 -10.24 -24.58
CA ALA A 347 -11.20 -11.03 -23.47
C ALA A 347 -10.40 -10.18 -22.46
N ILE A 348 -9.66 -9.16 -22.94
CA ILE A 348 -8.95 -8.21 -22.07
C ILE A 348 -9.94 -7.24 -21.41
N VAL A 349 -10.93 -6.78 -22.17
CA VAL A 349 -12.00 -5.90 -21.65
C VAL A 349 -12.83 -6.61 -20.57
N ASP A 350 -13.15 -7.88 -20.75
CA ASP A 350 -13.90 -8.65 -19.77
C ASP A 350 -13.11 -8.82 -18.47
N LEU A 351 -11.79 -9.06 -18.56
CA LEU A 351 -10.90 -9.06 -17.38
C LEU A 351 -10.93 -7.70 -16.67
N ALA A 352 -10.82 -6.59 -17.42
CA ALA A 352 -10.87 -5.25 -16.86
C ALA A 352 -12.21 -4.94 -16.16
N ASN A 353 -13.34 -5.27 -16.81
CA ASN A 353 -14.69 -5.07 -16.28
C ASN A 353 -14.94 -5.84 -14.97
N HIS A 354 -14.19 -6.90 -14.71
CA HIS A 354 -14.25 -7.67 -13.46
C HIS A 354 -13.13 -7.27 -12.48
N GLY A 355 -12.49 -6.11 -12.69
CA GLY A 355 -11.50 -5.54 -11.79
C GLY A 355 -10.14 -6.22 -11.82
N ALA A 356 -9.82 -7.01 -12.86
CA ALA A 356 -8.57 -7.79 -12.91
C ALA A 356 -7.32 -6.91 -12.74
N PHE A 357 -7.25 -5.80 -13.49
CA PHE A 357 -6.11 -4.89 -13.49
C PHE A 357 -6.17 -3.92 -12.31
N GLU A 358 -7.35 -3.37 -11.99
CA GLU A 358 -7.52 -2.46 -10.87
C GLU A 358 -7.12 -3.12 -9.54
N ALA A 359 -7.62 -4.33 -9.24
CA ALA A 359 -7.27 -5.03 -8.01
C ALA A 359 -5.78 -5.40 -7.93
N ARG A 360 -5.14 -5.73 -9.06
CA ARG A 360 -3.70 -5.99 -9.13
C ARG A 360 -2.87 -4.75 -8.77
N TRP A 361 -3.28 -3.57 -9.26
CA TRP A 361 -2.51 -2.33 -9.13
C TRP A 361 -2.94 -1.44 -7.96
N HIS A 362 -4.08 -1.72 -7.33
CA HIS A 362 -4.56 -1.03 -6.12
C HIS A 362 -3.55 -1.11 -4.95
N HIS A 363 -2.75 -2.19 -4.90
CA HIS A 363 -1.71 -2.38 -3.89
C HIS A 363 -0.34 -1.80 -4.31
N GLY A 364 -0.32 -0.92 -5.32
CA GLY A 364 0.89 -0.39 -5.91
C GLY A 364 1.70 -1.44 -6.68
N ALA A 365 2.97 -1.12 -6.90
CA ALA A 365 3.83 -1.86 -7.80
C ALA A 365 4.17 -3.29 -7.35
N THR A 366 4.43 -3.43 -6.05
CA THR A 366 5.01 -4.61 -5.39
C THR A 366 4.05 -5.23 -4.38
N GLY A 367 3.09 -4.47 -3.84
CA GLY A 367 2.09 -5.01 -2.90
C GLY A 367 1.13 -6.01 -3.55
N GLY A 368 0.89 -5.88 -4.86
CA GLY A 368 -0.06 -6.71 -5.62
C GLY A 368 0.51 -8.01 -6.23
N LEU A 369 1.73 -8.47 -5.88
CA LEU A 369 2.37 -9.60 -6.58
C LEU A 369 1.66 -10.95 -6.39
N ARG A 370 0.88 -11.13 -5.33
CA ARG A 370 -0.01 -12.30 -5.19
C ARG A 370 -1.15 -12.27 -6.22
N TYR A 371 -1.67 -11.09 -6.54
CA TYR A 371 -2.68 -10.89 -7.59
C TYR A 371 -2.08 -11.09 -8.98
N LEU A 372 -0.83 -10.65 -9.20
CA LEU A 372 -0.07 -10.93 -10.43
C LEU A 372 -0.04 -12.44 -10.69
N THR A 373 0.39 -13.19 -9.67
CA THR A 373 0.52 -14.66 -9.77
C THR A 373 -0.85 -15.29 -10.00
N ALA A 374 -1.88 -14.89 -9.26
CA ALA A 374 -3.23 -15.40 -9.46
C ALA A 374 -3.77 -15.13 -10.88
N MET A 375 -3.61 -13.92 -11.41
CA MET A 375 -4.02 -13.58 -12.76
C MET A 375 -3.28 -14.40 -13.81
N ALA A 376 -1.97 -14.54 -13.67
CA ALA A 376 -1.15 -15.36 -14.56
C ALA A 376 -1.58 -16.84 -14.55
N GLU A 377 -1.89 -17.40 -13.37
CA GLU A 377 -2.35 -18.78 -13.24
C GLU A 377 -3.76 -19.00 -13.81
N GLU A 378 -4.73 -18.13 -13.49
CA GLU A 378 -6.10 -18.29 -13.97
C GLU A 378 -6.18 -18.09 -15.49
N THR A 379 -5.50 -17.08 -16.04
CA THR A 379 -5.47 -16.85 -17.49
C THR A 379 -4.75 -17.97 -18.24
N SER A 380 -3.66 -18.51 -17.67
CA SER A 380 -2.93 -19.65 -18.25
C SER A 380 -3.76 -20.93 -18.28
N GLN A 381 -4.61 -21.16 -17.27
CA GLN A 381 -5.56 -22.28 -17.27
C GLN A 381 -6.56 -22.18 -18.43
N ALA A 382 -7.02 -20.98 -18.75
CA ALA A 382 -7.96 -20.76 -19.85
C ALA A 382 -7.28 -20.84 -21.23
N CYS A 383 -6.20 -20.06 -21.44
CA CYS A 383 -5.55 -19.94 -22.74
C CYS A 383 -4.15 -19.28 -22.61
N GLY A 384 -3.10 -19.97 -23.04
CA GLY A 384 -1.72 -19.43 -22.97
C GLY A 384 -1.54 -18.09 -23.69
N GLY A 385 -2.17 -17.91 -24.86
CA GLY A 385 -2.11 -16.63 -25.57
C GLY A 385 -2.81 -15.48 -24.84
N LEU A 386 -3.96 -15.74 -24.19
CA LEU A 386 -4.61 -14.74 -23.35
C LEU A 386 -3.72 -14.36 -22.16
N ALA A 387 -3.07 -15.35 -21.54
CA ALA A 387 -2.15 -15.10 -20.43
C ALA A 387 -1.00 -14.18 -20.85
N LEU A 388 -0.38 -14.44 -22.01
CA LEU A 388 0.66 -13.55 -22.56
C LEU A 388 0.14 -12.13 -22.80
N ALA A 389 -1.03 -11.99 -23.44
CA ALA A 389 -1.63 -10.70 -23.75
C ALA A 389 -2.01 -9.91 -22.49
N ALA A 390 -2.69 -10.55 -21.53
CA ALA A 390 -3.16 -9.91 -20.30
C ALA A 390 -1.99 -9.54 -19.37
N MET A 391 -0.99 -10.43 -19.23
CA MET A 391 0.18 -10.15 -18.38
C MET A 391 1.11 -9.11 -19.01
N GLY A 392 1.29 -9.10 -20.34
CA GLY A 392 2.04 -8.05 -21.03
C GLY A 392 1.36 -6.68 -20.90
N HIS A 393 0.04 -6.64 -21.01
CA HIS A 393 -0.73 -5.43 -20.75
C HIS A 393 -0.59 -4.96 -19.30
N SER A 394 -0.78 -5.85 -18.31
CA SER A 394 -0.69 -5.50 -16.89
C SER A 394 0.73 -5.13 -16.46
N GLU A 395 1.68 -6.06 -16.56
CA GLU A 395 2.98 -5.94 -15.89
C GLU A 395 3.98 -5.06 -16.64
N VAL A 396 3.80 -4.92 -17.96
CA VAL A 396 4.67 -4.06 -18.77
C VAL A 396 3.99 -2.73 -19.06
N PHE A 397 2.80 -2.72 -19.66
CA PHE A 397 2.17 -1.47 -20.07
C PHE A 397 1.60 -0.65 -18.91
N VAL A 398 0.67 -1.23 -18.14
CA VAL A 398 0.10 -0.59 -16.95
C VAL A 398 1.21 -0.30 -15.93
N GLY A 399 2.11 -1.25 -15.69
CA GLY A 399 3.25 -1.06 -14.80
C GLY A 399 4.15 0.13 -15.17
N SER A 400 4.42 0.35 -16.46
CA SER A 400 5.20 1.51 -16.90
C SER A 400 4.48 2.82 -16.60
N LEU A 401 3.18 2.89 -16.90
CA LEU A 401 2.36 4.07 -16.63
C LEU A 401 2.24 4.35 -15.14
N HIS A 402 2.08 3.31 -14.31
CA HIS A 402 1.99 3.44 -12.87
C HIS A 402 3.30 3.96 -12.25
N TRP A 403 4.47 3.58 -12.78
CA TRP A 403 5.75 4.07 -12.24
C TRP A 403 6.21 5.41 -12.79
N LEU A 404 5.94 5.68 -14.06
CA LEU A 404 6.61 6.74 -14.81
C LEU A 404 5.64 7.81 -15.33
N GLY A 405 4.33 7.58 -15.21
CA GLY A 405 3.30 8.49 -15.70
C GLY A 405 3.17 9.73 -14.81
N GLU A 406 3.56 10.88 -15.34
CA GLU A 406 3.57 12.16 -14.60
C GLU A 406 2.55 13.16 -15.12
N THR A 407 2.29 13.16 -16.44
CA THR A 407 1.38 14.13 -17.06
C THR A 407 -0.08 13.74 -16.88
N GLU A 408 -0.99 14.73 -16.96
CA GLU A 408 -2.44 14.49 -16.88
C GLU A 408 -2.90 13.47 -17.93
N ARG A 409 -2.39 13.58 -19.16
CA ARG A 409 -2.69 12.62 -20.23
C ARG A 409 -2.18 11.22 -19.93
N GLN A 410 -0.98 11.07 -19.37
CA GLN A 410 -0.43 9.77 -18.99
C GLN A 410 -1.22 9.13 -17.85
N ARG A 411 -1.67 9.93 -16.86
CA ARG A 411 -2.55 9.47 -15.77
C ARG A 411 -3.92 9.08 -16.28
N LEU A 412 -4.50 9.83 -17.23
CA LEU A 412 -5.75 9.44 -17.89
C LEU A 412 -5.57 8.11 -18.66
N LEU A 413 -4.47 7.95 -19.40
CA LEU A 413 -4.16 6.73 -20.11
C LEU A 413 -4.00 5.52 -19.16
N LEU A 414 -3.43 5.73 -17.96
CA LEU A 414 -3.39 4.71 -16.92
C LEU A 414 -4.79 4.26 -16.50
N GLN A 415 -5.71 5.20 -16.24
CA GLN A 415 -7.09 4.88 -15.87
C GLN A 415 -7.81 4.13 -16.99
N GLN A 416 -7.64 4.58 -18.24
CA GLN A 416 -8.17 3.90 -19.42
C GLN A 416 -7.59 2.49 -19.59
N ALA A 417 -6.32 2.30 -19.24
CA ALA A 417 -5.68 0.99 -19.31
C ALA A 417 -6.22 0.03 -18.24
N LEU A 418 -6.39 0.50 -17.00
CA LEU A 418 -7.01 -0.28 -15.93
C LEU A 418 -8.46 -0.68 -16.27
N ALA A 419 -9.19 0.18 -16.97
CA ALA A 419 -10.55 -0.05 -17.44
C ALA A 419 -10.64 -0.87 -18.75
N GLY A 420 -9.52 -1.24 -19.37
CA GLY A 420 -9.50 -1.99 -20.64
C GLY A 420 -9.91 -1.17 -21.88
N GLU A 421 -10.10 0.14 -21.74
CA GLU A 421 -10.35 1.08 -22.83
C GLU A 421 -9.08 1.29 -23.68
N ALA A 422 -7.93 1.40 -23.00
CA ALA A 422 -6.62 1.37 -23.62
C ALA A 422 -5.97 0.00 -23.41
N ILE A 423 -5.44 -0.60 -24.47
CA ILE A 423 -4.73 -1.88 -24.38
C ILE A 423 -3.32 -1.68 -24.89
N GLY A 424 -2.38 -2.20 -24.15
CA GLY A 424 -0.96 -1.94 -24.33
C GLY A 424 -0.16 -3.16 -24.74
N CYS A 425 0.88 -2.92 -25.53
CA CYS A 425 1.94 -3.88 -25.82
C CYS A 425 3.33 -3.22 -25.71
N PHE A 426 4.39 -4.01 -25.85
CA PHE A 426 5.78 -3.53 -25.72
C PHE A 426 6.62 -3.89 -26.95
N GLY A 427 7.21 -2.87 -27.57
CA GLY A 427 8.09 -2.97 -28.73
C GLY A 427 9.52 -2.58 -28.40
N ALA A 428 10.35 -3.58 -28.09
CA ALA A 428 11.78 -3.39 -27.87
C ALA A 428 12.62 -3.95 -29.04
N THR A 429 12.33 -5.19 -29.44
CA THR A 429 13.13 -5.98 -30.39
C THR A 429 13.09 -5.45 -31.82
N GLU A 430 14.25 -5.52 -32.49
CA GLU A 430 14.43 -5.11 -33.89
C GLU A 430 15.14 -6.22 -34.70
N ALA A 431 15.32 -6.01 -36.00
CA ALA A 431 15.89 -7.01 -36.92
C ALA A 431 17.33 -7.42 -36.59
N GLN A 432 18.10 -6.49 -36.05
CA GLN A 432 19.51 -6.65 -35.69
C GLN A 432 19.73 -7.33 -34.32
N GLY A 433 18.69 -7.42 -33.49
CA GLY A 433 18.80 -8.10 -32.20
C GLY A 433 17.66 -7.84 -31.22
N GLY A 434 17.39 -8.84 -30.37
CA GLY A 434 16.49 -8.72 -29.20
C GLY A 434 17.18 -8.96 -27.85
N SER A 435 18.32 -9.68 -27.83
CA SER A 435 19.10 -9.92 -26.59
C SER A 435 20.01 -8.75 -26.23
N ASP A 436 20.57 -8.05 -27.22
CA ASP A 436 21.29 -6.80 -27.03
C ASP A 436 20.39 -5.62 -27.44
N LEU A 437 19.65 -5.08 -26.46
CA LEU A 437 18.82 -3.90 -26.69
C LEU A 437 19.64 -2.62 -26.90
N SER A 438 20.93 -2.60 -26.52
CA SER A 438 21.77 -1.41 -26.71
C SER A 438 22.09 -1.16 -28.20
N GLY A 439 22.01 -2.19 -29.04
CA GLY A 439 22.16 -2.11 -30.49
C GLY A 439 20.91 -1.68 -31.26
N LEU A 440 19.83 -1.25 -30.60
CA LEU A 440 18.61 -0.83 -31.27
C LEU A 440 18.82 0.42 -32.16
N GLN A 441 18.05 0.52 -33.24
CA GLN A 441 18.16 1.54 -34.29
C GLN A 441 16.93 2.45 -34.41
N THR A 442 15.79 2.15 -33.76
CA THR A 442 14.69 3.10 -33.66
C THR A 442 15.17 4.41 -33.02
N THR A 443 14.97 5.53 -33.72
CA THR A 443 15.42 6.87 -33.30
C THR A 443 14.26 7.81 -33.04
N ALA A 444 14.41 8.68 -32.04
CA ALA A 444 13.51 9.79 -31.74
C ALA A 444 14.27 11.12 -31.82
N VAL A 445 13.78 12.06 -32.63
CA VAL A 445 14.38 13.39 -32.81
C VAL A 445 13.44 14.44 -32.23
N ARG A 446 13.96 15.46 -31.55
CA ARG A 446 13.16 16.59 -31.06
C ARG A 446 12.60 17.37 -32.27
N ASP A 447 11.29 17.62 -32.28
CA ASP A 447 10.63 18.47 -33.28
C ASP A 447 9.64 19.41 -32.60
N GLY A 448 10.00 20.69 -32.51
CA GLY A 448 9.26 21.69 -31.73
C GLY A 448 9.07 21.28 -30.27
N GLY A 449 7.82 21.25 -29.80
CA GLY A 449 7.45 20.77 -28.47
C GLY A 449 7.26 19.25 -28.36
N GLY A 450 7.60 18.49 -29.40
CA GLY A 450 7.35 17.04 -29.50
C GLY A 450 8.54 16.25 -30.03
N TRP A 451 8.23 15.14 -30.69
CA TRP A 451 9.18 14.16 -31.18
C TRP A 451 8.82 13.64 -32.58
N ARG A 452 9.83 13.21 -33.33
CA ARG A 452 9.71 12.42 -34.56
C ARG A 452 10.31 11.05 -34.33
N LEU A 453 9.50 10.00 -34.43
CA LEU A 453 9.94 8.62 -34.22
C LEU A 453 10.10 7.91 -35.57
N SER A 454 11.27 7.31 -35.80
CA SER A 454 11.57 6.54 -37.01
C SER A 454 12.23 5.20 -36.66
N GLY A 455 11.79 4.12 -37.31
CA GLY A 455 12.37 2.79 -37.16
C GLY A 455 11.32 1.67 -37.25
N HIS A 456 11.63 0.50 -36.71
CA HIS A 456 10.74 -0.67 -36.75
C HIS A 456 10.87 -1.50 -35.48
N LYS A 457 9.80 -2.20 -35.10
CA LYS A 457 9.82 -3.24 -34.06
C LYS A 457 9.29 -4.55 -34.62
N LYS A 458 9.84 -5.66 -34.12
CA LYS A 458 9.47 -7.03 -34.52
C LYS A 458 9.18 -7.87 -33.29
N TYR A 459 8.41 -8.93 -33.49
CA TYR A 459 8.02 -9.86 -32.44
C TYR A 459 7.22 -9.21 -31.30
N VAL A 460 6.40 -8.21 -31.63
CA VAL A 460 5.56 -7.51 -30.65
C VAL A 460 4.31 -8.34 -30.39
N SER A 461 4.17 -8.87 -29.17
CA SER A 461 3.03 -9.69 -28.78
C SER A 461 1.78 -8.82 -28.55
N ASN A 462 0.60 -9.34 -28.89
CA ASN A 462 -0.70 -8.68 -28.73
C ASN A 462 -0.84 -7.36 -29.52
N LEU A 463 -0.11 -7.21 -30.62
CA LEU A 463 -0.08 -5.99 -31.42
C LEU A 463 -1.42 -5.69 -32.10
N GLY A 464 -2.13 -6.73 -32.56
CA GLY A 464 -3.39 -6.62 -33.28
C GLY A 464 -4.54 -6.12 -32.42
N THR A 465 -4.44 -6.27 -31.10
CA THR A 465 -5.44 -5.81 -30.13
C THR A 465 -5.03 -4.50 -29.43
N ALA A 466 -3.74 -4.20 -29.36
CA ALA A 466 -3.22 -3.03 -28.66
C ALA A 466 -3.62 -1.71 -29.33
N THR A 467 -4.08 -0.76 -28.53
CA THR A 467 -4.31 0.63 -28.93
C THR A 467 -3.06 1.49 -28.75
N HIS A 468 -2.15 1.07 -27.87
CA HIS A 468 -0.91 1.74 -27.59
C HIS A 468 0.25 0.74 -27.51
N ILE A 469 1.43 1.20 -27.91
CA ILE A 469 2.68 0.46 -27.80
C ILE A 469 3.68 1.30 -27.01
N LEU A 470 4.34 0.67 -26.05
CA LEU A 470 5.55 1.20 -25.43
C LEU A 470 6.73 0.89 -26.36
N VAL A 471 7.39 1.93 -26.86
CA VAL A 471 8.51 1.79 -27.79
C VAL A 471 9.80 2.16 -27.10
N LEU A 472 10.76 1.25 -27.11
CA LEU A 472 12.13 1.57 -26.70
C LEU A 472 12.87 2.16 -27.90
N GLY A 473 13.34 3.40 -27.79
CA GLY A 473 14.01 4.12 -28.87
C GLY A 473 15.20 4.94 -28.38
N ARG A 474 16.04 5.40 -29.30
CA ARG A 474 17.21 6.22 -29.00
C ARG A 474 16.93 7.68 -29.35
N THR A 475 17.11 8.58 -28.39
CA THR A 475 17.02 10.01 -28.71
C THR A 475 18.28 10.49 -29.43
N GLN A 476 18.13 11.43 -30.35
CA GLN A 476 19.26 11.97 -31.11
C GLN A 476 20.31 12.59 -30.17
N GLY A 477 21.59 12.20 -30.36
CA GLY A 477 22.71 12.69 -29.54
C GLY A 477 22.97 11.89 -28.26
N SER A 478 22.11 10.92 -27.93
CA SER A 478 22.28 10.04 -26.78
C SER A 478 23.33 8.95 -27.00
N ARG A 479 23.97 8.50 -25.92
CA ARG A 479 24.99 7.44 -25.99
C ARG A 479 24.33 6.10 -26.37
N PRO A 480 25.10 5.09 -26.84
CA PRO A 480 24.55 3.80 -27.26
C PRO A 480 23.70 3.05 -26.20
N ARG A 481 23.95 3.26 -24.91
CA ARG A 481 23.15 2.64 -23.83
C ARG A 481 22.00 3.51 -23.31
N ASP A 482 21.96 4.78 -23.73
CA ASP A 482 20.99 5.76 -23.26
C ASP A 482 19.76 5.68 -24.15
N LEU A 483 18.85 4.78 -23.78
CA LEU A 483 17.57 4.55 -24.46
C LEU A 483 16.44 5.27 -23.74
N SER A 484 15.34 5.52 -24.42
CA SER A 484 14.16 6.21 -23.91
C SER A 484 12.90 5.39 -24.21
N LEU A 485 11.89 5.49 -23.34
CA LEU A 485 10.60 4.85 -23.53
C LEU A 485 9.58 5.85 -24.07
N PHE A 486 8.85 5.46 -25.11
CA PHE A 486 7.82 6.27 -25.73
C PHE A 486 6.46 5.58 -25.68
N LEU A 487 5.42 6.30 -25.27
CA LEU A 487 4.02 5.91 -25.36
C LEU A 487 3.46 6.32 -26.73
N VAL A 488 3.11 5.34 -27.54
CA VAL A 488 2.77 5.57 -28.94
C VAL A 488 1.42 4.94 -29.27
N PRO A 489 0.41 5.70 -29.73
CA PRO A 489 -0.82 5.12 -30.27
C PRO A 489 -0.52 4.29 -31.51
N THR A 490 -1.05 3.08 -31.62
CA THR A 490 -0.73 2.15 -32.73
C THR A 490 -1.30 2.61 -34.08
N ASN A 491 -2.26 3.54 -34.06
CA ASN A 491 -2.92 4.11 -35.23
C ASN A 491 -2.53 5.58 -35.50
N ALA A 492 -1.49 6.11 -34.86
CA ALA A 492 -1.07 7.49 -35.09
C ALA A 492 -0.50 7.69 -36.52
N PRO A 493 -0.53 8.91 -37.08
CA PRO A 493 0.10 9.21 -38.37
C PRO A 493 1.57 8.77 -38.42
N GLY A 494 2.02 8.23 -39.55
CA GLY A 494 3.39 7.73 -39.71
C GLY A 494 3.64 6.37 -39.04
N ILE A 495 2.61 5.67 -38.55
CA ILE A 495 2.74 4.37 -37.90
C ILE A 495 1.97 3.32 -38.69
N ARG A 496 2.61 2.18 -38.95
CA ARG A 496 2.03 1.09 -39.73
C ARG A 496 2.35 -0.27 -39.15
N ILE A 497 1.32 -1.05 -38.84
CA ILE A 497 1.46 -2.49 -38.58
C ILE A 497 1.77 -3.17 -39.93
N VAL A 498 2.93 -3.81 -40.01
CA VAL A 498 3.46 -4.42 -41.24
C VAL A 498 2.79 -5.76 -41.52
N GLY A 499 2.52 -6.53 -40.47
CA GLY A 499 1.94 -7.86 -40.55
C GLY A 499 2.20 -8.68 -39.29
N PHE A 500 1.72 -9.93 -39.31
CA PHE A 500 1.78 -10.88 -38.20
C PHE A 500 2.56 -12.14 -38.58
N TYR A 501 3.21 -12.76 -37.61
CA TYR A 501 4.00 -13.98 -37.78
C TYR A 501 3.18 -15.22 -37.45
N ASP A 502 3.34 -16.29 -38.23
CA ASP A 502 2.86 -17.62 -37.89
C ASP A 502 3.82 -18.27 -36.88
N THR A 503 3.40 -18.35 -35.62
CA THR A 503 4.20 -18.91 -34.53
C THR A 503 3.95 -20.40 -34.31
N VAL A 504 4.95 -21.08 -33.75
CA VAL A 504 4.85 -22.51 -33.38
C VAL A 504 3.90 -22.72 -32.21
N GLY A 505 4.02 -21.91 -31.16
CA GLY A 505 3.18 -21.93 -29.96
C GLY A 505 2.59 -20.56 -29.66
N LEU A 506 1.70 -20.50 -28.68
CA LEU A 506 0.95 -19.32 -28.27
C LEU A 506 0.20 -18.68 -29.43
N ARG A 507 -0.30 -19.52 -30.35
CA ARG A 507 -0.96 -19.10 -31.59
C ARG A 507 -2.23 -18.27 -31.35
N SER A 508 -2.81 -18.35 -30.17
CA SER A 508 -3.96 -17.54 -29.79
C SER A 508 -3.59 -16.09 -29.42
N CYS A 509 -2.31 -15.73 -29.34
CA CYS A 509 -1.84 -14.35 -29.19
C CYS A 509 -1.07 -13.95 -30.44
N ASP A 510 -1.50 -12.88 -31.10
CA ASP A 510 -0.82 -12.42 -32.30
C ASP A 510 0.57 -11.87 -31.96
N VAL A 511 1.49 -12.03 -32.90
CA VAL A 511 2.85 -11.49 -32.80
C VAL A 511 3.12 -10.75 -34.09
N GLY A 512 3.39 -9.45 -34.00
CA GLY A 512 3.46 -8.58 -35.16
C GLY A 512 4.75 -7.81 -35.33
N ALA A 513 4.83 -7.10 -36.45
CA ALA A 513 5.84 -6.09 -36.72
C ALA A 513 5.17 -4.75 -37.01
N ILE A 514 5.82 -3.67 -36.58
CA ILE A 514 5.33 -2.30 -36.70
C ILE A 514 6.47 -1.38 -37.14
N GLU A 515 6.16 -0.43 -38.00
CA GLU A 515 7.08 0.58 -38.52
C GLU A 515 6.62 1.99 -38.12
N PHE A 516 7.60 2.86 -37.93
CA PHE A 516 7.45 4.28 -37.64
C PHE A 516 8.22 5.03 -38.73
N GLU A 517 7.51 5.81 -39.54
CA GLU A 517 8.04 6.61 -40.64
C GLU A 517 7.82 8.09 -40.30
N ASP A 518 8.85 8.71 -39.70
CA ASP A 518 8.82 10.11 -39.25
C ASP A 518 7.56 10.47 -38.43
N ALA A 519 7.12 9.53 -37.59
CA ALA A 519 5.85 9.61 -36.88
C ALA A 519 5.87 10.79 -35.89
N PRO A 520 4.96 11.79 -36.03
CA PRO A 520 4.89 12.90 -35.11
C PRO A 520 4.28 12.44 -33.78
N LEU A 521 5.01 12.68 -32.70
CA LEU A 521 4.59 12.40 -31.34
C LEU A 521 4.61 13.69 -30.50
N PRO A 522 3.69 13.85 -29.56
CA PRO A 522 3.68 14.97 -28.63
C PRO A 522 4.82 14.85 -27.60
N GLY A 523 5.16 15.97 -26.93
CA GLY A 523 6.27 16.00 -25.97
C GLY A 523 6.11 15.03 -24.81
N ASP A 524 4.86 14.83 -24.37
CA ASP A 524 4.46 13.89 -23.32
C ASP A 524 4.36 12.42 -23.78
N ALA A 525 4.75 12.12 -25.03
CA ALA A 525 4.95 10.74 -25.47
C ALA A 525 6.18 10.10 -24.81
N LEU A 526 7.18 10.89 -24.40
CA LEU A 526 8.28 10.39 -23.58
C LEU A 526 7.75 9.97 -22.21
N LEU A 527 8.02 8.73 -21.80
CA LEU A 527 7.63 8.19 -20.52
C LEU A 527 8.83 8.08 -19.58
N GLY A 528 8.74 8.76 -18.43
CA GLY A 528 9.86 8.92 -17.50
C GLY A 528 10.98 9.79 -18.08
N GLN A 529 12.20 9.60 -17.58
CA GLN A 529 13.35 10.41 -17.98
C GLN A 529 14.01 9.92 -19.27
N GLU A 530 14.39 10.88 -20.12
CA GLU A 530 15.18 10.65 -21.34
C GLU A 530 16.51 9.94 -21.01
N GLY A 531 16.86 8.91 -21.78
CA GLY A 531 18.13 8.17 -21.65
C GLY A 531 18.15 7.07 -20.58
N ILE A 532 17.10 6.93 -19.76
CA ILE A 532 17.01 5.93 -18.67
C ILE A 532 16.04 4.76 -19.01
N GLY A 533 15.45 4.77 -20.21
CA GLY A 533 14.47 3.79 -20.68
C GLY A 533 14.94 2.33 -20.62
N LEU A 534 16.23 2.04 -20.82
CA LEU A 534 16.75 0.67 -20.69
C LEU A 534 16.68 0.15 -19.24
N ALA A 535 16.94 1.02 -18.26
CA ALA A 535 16.83 0.66 -16.84
C ALA A 535 15.37 0.43 -16.45
N TYR A 536 14.45 1.27 -16.94
CA TYR A 536 13.01 1.08 -16.76
C TYR A 536 12.53 -0.24 -17.37
N ALA A 537 12.90 -0.53 -18.63
CA ALA A 537 12.60 -1.80 -19.28
C ALA A 537 13.15 -2.99 -18.45
N SER A 538 14.39 -2.90 -17.98
CA SER A 538 15.01 -3.95 -17.16
C SER A 538 14.29 -4.19 -15.84
N ARG A 539 13.68 -3.15 -15.26
CA ARG A 539 12.83 -3.27 -14.06
C ARG A 539 11.52 -3.98 -14.39
N LEU A 540 10.82 -3.58 -15.45
CA LEU A 540 9.55 -4.17 -15.89
C LEU A 540 9.68 -5.67 -16.19
N LEU A 541 10.80 -6.07 -16.83
CA LEU A 541 11.10 -7.46 -17.15
C LEU A 541 11.14 -8.37 -15.90
N GLN A 542 11.38 -7.83 -14.70
CA GLN A 542 11.37 -8.64 -13.47
C GLN A 542 9.97 -9.15 -13.14
N PHE A 543 8.95 -8.31 -13.33
CA PHE A 543 7.54 -8.63 -13.07
C PHE A 543 6.98 -9.52 -14.18
N GLU A 544 7.37 -9.25 -15.43
CA GLU A 544 7.08 -10.13 -16.55
C GLU A 544 7.62 -11.56 -16.28
N ARG A 545 8.86 -11.70 -15.80
CA ARG A 545 9.44 -13.01 -15.47
C ARG A 545 8.72 -13.76 -14.35
N LEU A 546 8.25 -13.06 -13.31
CA LEU A 546 7.37 -13.67 -12.29
C LEU A 546 6.10 -14.23 -12.94
N SER A 547 5.47 -13.45 -13.82
CA SER A 547 4.25 -13.87 -14.51
C SER A 547 4.51 -15.07 -15.43
N ILE A 548 5.64 -15.11 -16.14
CA ILE A 548 6.02 -16.24 -17.00
C ILE A 548 6.21 -17.50 -16.16
N CYS A 549 6.88 -17.42 -15.00
CA CYS A 549 7.04 -18.56 -14.10
C CYS A 549 5.67 -19.10 -13.64
N ALA A 550 4.74 -18.23 -13.24
CA ALA A 550 3.40 -18.61 -12.82
C ALA A 550 2.61 -19.32 -13.94
N GLN A 551 2.69 -18.80 -15.17
CA GLN A 551 2.06 -19.41 -16.35
C GLN A 551 2.65 -20.80 -16.65
N LEU A 552 3.98 -20.91 -16.69
CA LEU A 552 4.66 -22.18 -16.98
C LEU A 552 4.37 -23.25 -15.93
N LEU A 553 4.46 -22.91 -14.64
CA LEU A 553 4.17 -23.86 -13.56
C LEU A 553 2.71 -24.31 -13.58
N THR A 554 1.80 -23.46 -14.05
CA THR A 554 0.40 -23.83 -14.29
C THR A 554 0.28 -24.82 -15.44
N ALA A 555 0.86 -24.54 -16.61
CA ALA A 555 0.87 -25.45 -17.76
C ALA A 555 1.49 -26.81 -17.40
N GLY A 556 2.61 -26.83 -16.69
CA GLY A 556 3.27 -28.05 -16.22
C GLY A 556 2.39 -28.88 -15.27
N ARG A 557 1.71 -28.23 -14.31
CA ARG A 557 0.76 -28.91 -13.41
C ARG A 557 -0.44 -29.50 -14.16
N LEU A 558 -1.02 -28.76 -15.11
CA LEU A 558 -2.14 -29.24 -15.93
C LEU A 558 -1.73 -30.45 -16.78
N ALA A 559 -0.57 -30.38 -17.44
CA ALA A 559 -0.02 -31.49 -18.22
C ALA A 559 0.20 -32.73 -17.34
N LEU A 560 0.79 -32.55 -16.15
CA LEU A 560 1.03 -33.63 -15.20
C LEU A 560 -0.27 -34.26 -14.69
N GLN A 561 -1.27 -33.44 -14.33
CA GLN A 561 -2.55 -33.91 -13.81
C GLN A 561 -3.34 -34.69 -14.87
N LEU A 562 -3.41 -34.17 -16.09
CA LEU A 562 -4.08 -34.83 -17.21
C LEU A 562 -3.37 -36.15 -17.56
N THR A 563 -2.04 -36.17 -17.56
CA THR A 563 -1.24 -37.38 -17.81
C THR A 563 -1.40 -38.41 -16.71
N SER A 564 -1.44 -37.98 -15.45
CA SER A 564 -1.71 -38.87 -14.32
C SER A 564 -3.10 -39.49 -14.41
N ALA A 565 -4.11 -38.71 -14.81
CA ALA A 565 -5.45 -39.23 -15.06
C ALA A 565 -5.45 -40.25 -16.21
N TYR A 566 -4.88 -39.91 -17.37
CA TYR A 566 -4.76 -40.82 -18.50
C TYR A 566 -4.04 -42.13 -18.13
N ALA A 567 -2.94 -42.05 -17.39
CA ALA A 567 -2.16 -43.21 -16.97
C ALA A 567 -2.96 -44.16 -16.06
N ARG A 568 -3.90 -43.65 -15.25
CA ARG A 568 -4.81 -44.47 -14.42
C ARG A 568 -5.86 -45.23 -15.24
N HIS A 569 -6.20 -44.74 -16.44
CA HIS A 569 -7.22 -45.35 -17.31
C HIS A 569 -6.64 -46.19 -18.44
N ARG A 570 -5.45 -45.86 -18.93
CA ARG A 570 -4.84 -46.53 -20.09
C ARG A 570 -4.21 -47.87 -19.70
N VAL A 571 -4.69 -48.95 -20.29
CA VAL A 571 -4.11 -50.31 -20.15
C VAL A 571 -3.21 -50.63 -21.34
N THR A 572 -2.03 -51.21 -21.07
CA THR A 572 -1.13 -51.79 -22.08
C THR A 572 -0.31 -52.94 -21.49
N GLY A 573 -0.21 -54.04 -22.23
CA GLY A 573 0.44 -55.26 -21.75
C GLY A 573 -0.21 -55.82 -20.48
N GLY A 574 -1.54 -55.76 -20.38
CA GLY A 574 -2.31 -56.31 -19.24
C GLY A 574 -2.39 -55.44 -17.99
N GLU A 575 -1.65 -54.33 -17.92
CA GLU A 575 -1.58 -53.45 -16.73
C GLU A 575 -1.91 -51.99 -17.09
N LYS A 576 -2.37 -51.21 -16.11
CA LYS A 576 -2.51 -49.76 -16.30
C LYS A 576 -1.13 -49.12 -16.44
N LEU A 577 -1.04 -48.03 -17.22
CA LEU A 577 0.23 -47.29 -17.35
C LEU A 577 0.74 -46.78 -16.00
N ILE A 578 -0.16 -46.35 -15.11
CA ILE A 578 0.21 -45.91 -13.76
C ILE A 578 0.82 -47.04 -12.90
N ASP A 579 0.61 -48.31 -13.27
CA ASP A 579 1.16 -49.44 -12.52
C ASP A 579 2.60 -49.78 -12.94
N LYS A 580 3.08 -49.19 -14.05
CA LYS A 580 4.45 -49.37 -14.55
C LYS A 580 5.40 -48.42 -13.83
N GLN A 581 6.46 -48.98 -13.22
CA GLN A 581 7.42 -48.23 -12.42
C GLN A 581 8.02 -47.02 -13.16
N VAL A 582 8.42 -47.20 -14.42
CA VAL A 582 9.00 -46.14 -15.26
C VAL A 582 8.06 -44.93 -15.39
N VAL A 583 6.75 -45.15 -15.51
CA VAL A 583 5.76 -44.08 -15.60
C VAL A 583 5.59 -43.39 -14.25
N ARG A 584 5.45 -44.15 -13.16
CA ARG A 584 5.31 -43.57 -11.81
C ARG A 584 6.50 -42.73 -11.40
N HIS A 585 7.72 -43.22 -11.63
CA HIS A 585 8.93 -42.50 -11.24
C HIS A 585 9.06 -41.17 -12.01
N ARG A 586 8.73 -41.17 -13.31
CA ARG A 586 8.72 -39.96 -14.14
C ARG A 586 7.68 -38.95 -13.65
N LEU A 587 6.43 -39.38 -13.40
CA LEU A 587 5.38 -38.50 -12.88
C LEU A 587 5.70 -37.98 -11.46
N ALA A 588 6.26 -38.83 -10.60
CA ALA A 588 6.67 -38.43 -9.24
C ALA A 588 7.80 -37.41 -9.26
N ARG A 589 8.80 -37.58 -10.16
CA ARG A 589 9.88 -36.60 -10.33
C ARG A 589 9.35 -35.26 -10.82
N ALA A 590 8.51 -35.28 -11.85
CA ALA A 590 7.86 -34.07 -12.38
C ALA A 590 7.05 -33.35 -11.28
N HIS A 591 6.30 -34.09 -10.47
CA HIS A 591 5.56 -33.52 -9.34
C HIS A 591 6.49 -32.82 -8.34
N ALA A 592 7.55 -33.50 -7.89
CA ALA A 592 8.50 -32.95 -6.93
C ALA A 592 9.19 -31.68 -7.45
N ASP A 593 9.67 -31.71 -8.70
CA ASP A 593 10.36 -30.56 -9.31
C ASP A 593 9.42 -29.36 -9.45
N LEU A 594 8.17 -29.58 -9.91
CA LEU A 594 7.16 -28.51 -9.99
C LEU A 594 6.85 -27.92 -8.61
N SER A 595 6.71 -28.75 -7.57
CA SER A 595 6.45 -28.29 -6.20
C SER A 595 7.57 -27.41 -5.66
N VAL A 596 8.83 -27.78 -5.87
CA VAL A 596 9.98 -26.97 -5.47
C VAL A 596 10.00 -25.62 -6.20
N ALA A 597 9.74 -25.66 -7.51
CA ALA A 597 9.72 -24.44 -8.31
C ALA A 597 8.55 -23.50 -7.92
N THR A 598 7.37 -24.05 -7.59
CA THR A 598 6.24 -23.28 -7.05
C THR A 598 6.59 -22.60 -5.73
N ALA A 599 7.22 -23.33 -4.79
CA ALA A 599 7.68 -22.73 -3.54
C ALA A 599 8.72 -21.61 -3.79
N GLY A 600 9.61 -21.79 -4.77
CA GLY A 600 10.56 -20.75 -5.19
C GLY A 600 9.85 -19.48 -5.68
N LEU A 601 8.80 -19.62 -6.49
CA LEU A 601 7.98 -18.49 -6.94
C LEU A 601 7.31 -17.77 -5.77
N GLU A 602 6.72 -18.50 -4.84
CA GLU A 602 6.05 -17.93 -3.65
C GLU A 602 7.01 -17.12 -2.78
N VAL A 603 8.23 -17.64 -2.56
CA VAL A 603 9.28 -16.92 -1.83
C VAL A 603 9.66 -15.61 -2.53
N LEU A 604 9.82 -15.62 -3.85
CA LEU A 604 10.16 -14.39 -4.60
C LEU A 604 9.02 -13.38 -4.61
N VAL A 605 7.77 -13.84 -4.69
CA VAL A 605 6.59 -12.99 -4.55
C VAL A 605 6.57 -12.34 -3.17
N GLN A 606 6.82 -13.10 -2.10
CA GLN A 606 6.87 -12.57 -0.74
C GLN A 606 7.99 -11.55 -0.54
N ARG A 607 9.20 -11.84 -1.04
CA ARG A 607 10.34 -10.91 -1.01
C ARG A 607 10.04 -9.62 -1.78
N GLY A 608 9.50 -9.76 -3.00
CA GLY A 608 9.10 -8.63 -3.83
C GLY A 608 8.04 -7.76 -3.16
N SER A 609 7.05 -8.35 -2.47
CA SER A 609 6.03 -7.60 -1.72
C SER A 609 6.56 -6.89 -0.47
N ARG A 610 7.77 -7.23 -0.02
CA ARG A 610 8.52 -6.50 1.03
C ARG A 610 9.51 -5.49 0.44
N GLU A 611 9.46 -5.28 -0.88
CA GLU A 611 10.37 -4.42 -1.64
C GLU A 611 11.85 -4.82 -1.53
N GLU A 612 12.12 -6.08 -1.16
CA GLU A 612 13.48 -6.61 -1.18
C GLU A 612 13.94 -6.82 -2.62
N PRO A 613 15.20 -6.52 -2.98
CA PRO A 613 15.72 -6.80 -4.32
C PRO A 613 15.62 -8.29 -4.69
N PHE A 614 14.97 -8.59 -5.81
CA PHE A 614 14.76 -9.98 -6.29
C PHE A 614 15.08 -10.19 -7.77
N ALA A 615 15.68 -9.20 -8.45
CA ALA A 615 15.91 -9.18 -9.89
C ALA A 615 16.74 -10.37 -10.41
N HIS A 616 17.80 -10.75 -9.67
CA HIS A 616 18.67 -11.85 -10.04
C HIS A 616 17.99 -13.18 -9.76
N GLU A 617 17.31 -13.29 -8.62
CA GLU A 617 16.66 -14.52 -8.19
C GLU A 617 15.49 -14.87 -9.11
N VAL A 618 14.72 -13.89 -9.60
CA VAL A 618 13.66 -14.15 -10.59
C VAL A 618 14.22 -14.54 -11.97
N ALA A 619 15.39 -13.99 -12.36
CA ALA A 619 16.07 -14.43 -13.58
C ALA A 619 16.50 -15.90 -13.47
N GLY A 620 17.05 -16.30 -12.31
CA GLY A 620 17.39 -17.70 -12.00
C GLY A 620 16.16 -18.61 -11.97
N LEU A 621 15.08 -18.17 -11.32
CA LEU A 621 13.84 -18.95 -11.28
C LEU A 621 13.27 -19.17 -12.69
N LYS A 622 13.19 -18.11 -13.51
CA LYS A 622 12.71 -18.22 -14.90
C LYS A 622 13.53 -19.22 -15.69
N LEU A 623 14.87 -19.14 -15.61
CA LEU A 623 15.78 -20.06 -16.31
C LEU A 623 15.52 -21.53 -15.92
N VAL A 624 15.33 -21.82 -14.63
CA VAL A 624 15.06 -23.18 -14.15
C VAL A 624 13.66 -23.64 -14.52
N VAL A 625 12.65 -22.78 -14.38
CA VAL A 625 11.24 -23.11 -14.62
C VAL A 625 10.97 -23.36 -16.11
N SER A 626 11.54 -22.57 -17.01
CA SER A 626 11.36 -22.74 -18.46
C SER A 626 11.86 -24.11 -18.93
N ASP A 627 13.07 -24.47 -18.53
CA ASP A 627 13.71 -25.75 -18.84
C ASP A 627 13.00 -26.94 -18.16
N LEU A 628 12.58 -26.79 -16.89
CA LEU A 628 11.81 -27.79 -16.17
C LEU A 628 10.46 -28.09 -16.84
N VAL A 629 9.67 -27.06 -17.14
CA VAL A 629 8.30 -27.24 -17.65
C VAL A 629 8.31 -27.77 -19.08
N GLU A 630 9.30 -27.40 -19.90
CA GLU A 630 9.50 -28.01 -21.22
C GLU A 630 9.71 -29.53 -21.08
N ARG A 631 10.62 -29.98 -20.20
CA ARG A 631 10.81 -31.42 -19.96
C ARG A 631 9.55 -32.11 -19.44
N VAL A 632 8.85 -31.50 -18.48
CA VAL A 632 7.63 -32.09 -17.91
C VAL A 632 6.54 -32.26 -18.97
N THR A 633 6.34 -31.25 -19.81
CA THR A 633 5.33 -31.31 -20.88
C THR A 633 5.71 -32.32 -21.97
N ASP A 634 6.99 -32.41 -22.33
CA ASP A 634 7.52 -33.43 -23.24
C ASP A 634 7.34 -34.86 -22.69
N ASP A 635 7.69 -35.07 -21.42
CA ASP A 635 7.50 -36.35 -20.73
C ASP A 635 6.03 -36.77 -20.67
N CYS A 636 5.14 -35.80 -20.43
CA CYS A 636 3.70 -36.00 -20.45
C CYS A 636 3.22 -36.43 -21.85
N LEU A 637 3.71 -35.76 -22.91
CA LEU A 637 3.41 -36.09 -24.29
C LEU A 637 3.87 -37.52 -24.62
N GLN A 638 5.07 -37.89 -24.20
CA GLN A 638 5.62 -39.23 -24.37
C GLN A 638 4.77 -40.32 -23.71
N ILE A 639 4.24 -40.08 -22.50
CA ILE A 639 3.36 -41.03 -21.79
C ILE A 639 2.01 -41.20 -22.51
N PHE A 640 1.50 -40.12 -23.11
CA PHE A 640 0.30 -40.19 -23.96
C PHE A 640 0.52 -40.97 -25.26
N GLY A 641 1.76 -41.01 -25.75
CA GLY A 641 2.13 -41.60 -27.04
C GLY A 641 1.49 -40.84 -28.20
N ALA A 642 1.08 -41.55 -29.26
CA ALA A 642 0.51 -40.93 -30.46
C ALA A 642 -0.67 -39.98 -30.18
N ARG A 643 -1.46 -40.22 -29.12
CA ARG A 643 -2.57 -39.34 -28.71
C ARG A 643 -2.09 -37.95 -28.28
N GLY A 644 -0.96 -37.88 -27.58
CA GLY A 644 -0.38 -36.62 -27.12
C GLY A 644 0.10 -35.75 -28.29
N TYR A 645 0.33 -36.36 -29.45
CA TYR A 645 0.78 -35.71 -30.68
C TYR A 645 -0.36 -35.37 -31.66
N THR A 646 -1.63 -35.51 -31.25
CA THR A 646 -2.77 -35.07 -32.07
C THR A 646 -3.42 -33.82 -31.49
N THR A 647 -4.09 -33.04 -32.35
CA THR A 647 -4.82 -31.83 -31.95
C THR A 647 -6.07 -32.11 -31.12
N GLY A 648 -6.48 -33.38 -30.99
CA GLY A 648 -7.59 -33.78 -30.13
C GLY A 648 -7.26 -33.77 -28.63
N PHE A 649 -5.98 -33.60 -28.26
CA PHE A 649 -5.55 -33.49 -26.88
C PHE A 649 -4.78 -32.17 -26.67
N PRO A 650 -4.92 -31.52 -25.50
CA PRO A 650 -4.28 -30.22 -25.24
C PRO A 650 -2.77 -30.30 -25.02
N LEU A 651 -2.19 -31.50 -24.84
CA LEU A 651 -0.76 -31.67 -24.53
C LEU A 651 0.16 -31.11 -25.60
N GLN A 652 -0.11 -31.36 -26.89
CA GLN A 652 0.70 -30.79 -27.97
C GLN A 652 0.69 -29.25 -27.93
N ARG A 653 -0.43 -28.64 -27.53
CA ARG A 653 -0.54 -27.18 -27.42
C ARG A 653 0.31 -26.67 -26.26
N TRP A 654 0.15 -27.24 -25.06
CA TRP A 654 0.96 -26.85 -23.91
C TRP A 654 2.46 -27.02 -24.16
N TRP A 655 2.87 -28.11 -24.81
CA TRP A 655 4.26 -28.33 -25.21
C TRP A 655 4.78 -27.27 -26.20
N ARG A 656 4.00 -26.93 -27.23
CA ARG A 656 4.37 -25.84 -28.17
C ARG A 656 4.43 -24.48 -27.47
N ASP A 657 3.48 -24.19 -26.58
CA ASP A 657 3.32 -22.88 -25.94
C ASP A 657 4.46 -22.58 -24.96
N VAL A 658 4.85 -23.57 -24.13
CA VAL A 658 5.89 -23.36 -23.10
C VAL A 658 7.26 -23.11 -23.71
N ARG A 659 7.49 -23.54 -24.96
CA ARG A 659 8.78 -23.40 -25.64
C ARG A 659 9.22 -21.94 -25.83
N LEU A 660 8.27 -21.00 -25.97
CA LEU A 660 8.60 -19.58 -26.12
C LEU A 660 9.39 -19.06 -24.92
N ALA A 661 9.09 -19.54 -23.71
CA ALA A 661 9.63 -18.98 -22.49
C ALA A 661 11.14 -19.21 -22.30
N ARG A 662 11.80 -20.00 -23.16
CA ARG A 662 13.27 -20.09 -23.20
C ARG A 662 13.93 -19.02 -24.08
N ILE A 663 13.11 -18.25 -24.80
CA ILE A 663 13.52 -17.21 -25.75
C ILE A 663 12.95 -15.85 -25.31
N GLY A 664 11.63 -15.78 -25.09
CA GLY A 664 10.92 -14.57 -24.63
C GLY A 664 11.15 -14.26 -23.16
N GLY A 665 10.98 -12.99 -22.77
CA GLY A 665 11.26 -12.51 -21.39
C GLY A 665 12.75 -12.52 -21.00
N GLY A 666 13.63 -12.69 -21.98
CA GLY A 666 15.07 -12.91 -21.86
C GLY A 666 15.44 -14.36 -22.17
N ALA A 667 16.27 -14.58 -23.19
CA ALA A 667 16.72 -15.92 -23.56
C ALA A 667 17.53 -16.57 -22.43
N ASP A 668 17.55 -17.90 -22.39
CA ASP A 668 18.27 -18.65 -21.35
C ASP A 668 19.74 -18.23 -21.23
N GLU A 669 20.41 -17.98 -22.36
CA GLU A 669 21.80 -17.52 -22.40
C GLU A 669 21.98 -16.13 -21.79
N VAL A 670 21.03 -15.21 -22.02
CA VAL A 670 21.05 -13.86 -21.46
C VAL A 670 20.86 -13.91 -19.95
N LEU A 671 19.93 -14.73 -19.47
CA LEU A 671 19.70 -14.90 -18.03
C LEU A 671 20.89 -15.59 -17.36
N THR A 672 21.49 -16.58 -18.03
CA THR A 672 22.69 -17.27 -17.56
C THR A 672 23.87 -16.31 -17.42
N GLU A 673 24.11 -15.45 -18.42
CA GLU A 673 25.16 -14.43 -18.34
C GLU A 673 24.91 -13.44 -17.21
N ALA A 674 23.66 -12.99 -17.03
CA ALA A 674 23.29 -12.10 -15.93
C ALA A 674 23.57 -12.72 -14.55
N LEU A 675 23.33 -14.03 -14.39
CA LEU A 675 23.63 -14.77 -13.16
C LEU A 675 25.13 -14.99 -12.98
N ALA A 676 25.85 -15.33 -14.05
CA ALA A 676 27.30 -15.53 -14.04
C ALA A 676 28.06 -14.28 -13.59
N GLY A 677 27.55 -13.09 -13.93
CA GLY A 677 28.10 -11.82 -13.45
C GLY A 677 28.20 -11.72 -11.92
N ARG A 678 27.27 -12.34 -11.17
CA ARG A 678 27.30 -12.36 -9.70
C ARG A 678 28.36 -13.31 -9.14
N LEU A 679 28.60 -14.43 -9.80
CA LEU A 679 29.63 -15.40 -9.42
C LEU A 679 31.06 -14.85 -9.59
N ARG A 680 31.22 -13.78 -10.37
CA ARG A 680 32.50 -13.06 -10.52
C ARG A 680 32.75 -12.01 -9.44
N GLN A 681 31.76 -11.70 -8.61
CA GLN A 681 31.95 -10.72 -7.53
C GLN A 681 32.82 -11.35 -6.44
N PRO A 682 33.86 -10.66 -5.96
CA PRO A 682 34.70 -11.16 -4.88
C PRO A 682 33.89 -11.44 -3.62
N ASP A 683 34.16 -12.55 -2.95
CA ASP A 683 33.66 -12.86 -1.63
C ASP A 683 34.86 -12.98 -0.70
N GLN A 684 35.14 -11.93 0.06
CA GLN A 684 36.34 -11.84 0.88
C GLN A 684 36.50 -13.05 1.83
N HIS A 685 35.40 -13.61 2.33
CA HIS A 685 35.47 -14.75 3.24
C HIS A 685 35.96 -15.99 2.49
N PHE A 686 35.29 -16.35 1.39
CA PHE A 686 35.63 -17.54 0.62
C PHE A 686 36.93 -17.39 -0.19
N ASP A 687 37.23 -16.19 -0.69
CA ASP A 687 38.48 -15.88 -1.38
C ASP A 687 39.67 -16.06 -0.43
N SER A 688 39.58 -15.57 0.81
CA SER A 688 40.63 -15.82 1.81
C SER A 688 40.71 -17.29 2.23
N MET A 689 39.58 -18.00 2.24
CA MET A 689 39.52 -19.42 2.58
C MET A 689 40.21 -20.26 1.52
N ILE A 690 39.96 -19.99 0.23
CA ILE A 690 40.57 -20.74 -0.85
C ILE A 690 42.07 -20.46 -0.95
N GLU A 691 42.52 -19.22 -0.71
CA GLU A 691 43.95 -18.91 -0.62
C GLU A 691 44.66 -19.75 0.45
N ARG A 692 44.06 -19.88 1.65
CA ARG A 692 44.60 -20.73 2.72
C ARG A 692 44.61 -22.20 2.36
N LEU A 693 43.51 -22.70 1.78
CA LEU A 693 43.39 -24.11 1.38
C LEU A 693 44.39 -24.47 0.28
N VAL A 694 44.56 -23.61 -0.73
CA VAL A 694 45.54 -23.78 -1.81
C VAL A 694 46.96 -23.72 -1.27
N ALA A 695 47.26 -22.84 -0.32
CA ALA A 695 48.57 -22.78 0.32
C ALA A 695 48.89 -24.06 1.14
N ALA A 696 47.87 -24.72 1.68
CA ALA A 696 48.00 -25.97 2.43
C ALA A 696 48.02 -27.22 1.52
N ASP A 697 47.65 -27.10 0.24
CA ASP A 697 47.59 -28.22 -0.73
C ASP A 697 48.97 -28.49 -1.38
N VAL A 698 49.96 -28.76 -0.54
CA VAL A 698 51.31 -29.16 -0.97
C VAL A 698 51.58 -30.57 -0.44
N PRO A 699 51.96 -31.55 -1.30
CA PRO A 699 52.29 -32.89 -0.83
C PRO A 699 53.50 -32.84 0.11
N ASP A 700 53.38 -33.47 1.29
CA ASP A 700 54.52 -33.65 2.21
C ASP A 700 55.68 -34.28 1.43
N ARG A 701 56.81 -33.56 1.34
CA ARG A 701 58.06 -34.18 0.89
C ARG A 701 58.41 -35.26 1.91
N PRO A 702 58.58 -36.54 1.51
CA PRO A 702 59.08 -37.54 2.45
C PRO A 702 60.40 -37.03 3.01
N ALA A 703 60.48 -36.92 4.33
CA ALA A 703 61.68 -36.51 5.02
C ALA A 703 62.83 -37.41 4.52
N ASN A 704 63.84 -36.81 3.91
CA ASN A 704 65.10 -37.49 3.63
C ASN A 704 65.64 -37.99 4.97
N HIS A 705 65.43 -39.26 5.28
CA HIS A 705 66.22 -39.99 6.25
C HIS A 705 67.64 -40.12 5.67
N GLY A 706 68.42 -39.06 5.81
CA GLY A 706 69.87 -39.08 5.60
C GLY A 706 70.55 -39.76 6.77
N ALA A 707 71.50 -40.64 6.43
CA ALA A 707 72.38 -41.42 7.30
C ALA A 707 73.16 -40.59 8.32
#